data_AF-A0A933P940-F1
#
_entry.id   AF-A0A933P940-F1
#
_cell.length_a   1.000
_cell.length_b   1.000
_cell.length_c   1.000
_cell.angle_alpha   90.00
_cell.angle_beta   90.00
_cell.angle_gamma   90.00
#
_symmetry.space_group_name_H-M   'P 1'
#
loop_
_entity.id
_entity.type
_entity.pdbx_description
1 polymer ?
#
loop_
_entity_poly.entity_id
_entity_poly.type
_entity_poly.pdbx_seq_one_letter_code
_entity_poly.pdbx_strand_id
1 'polypeptide(L)'
;MDAGPGQDGLPGTDCDTATPSPECADNTPAVPAKDWTNDADGVTTTGLDDVDLWIGGLAEQTNINGGLLGSTNNYVFQTQMELLQESDRFYYLGRTPGMNLRSQLEGNSFAEMIMRNTTGTHTLKADVFATADCKFELKNLAGTVAGWDADGANVTDDPNSECDERKLLVRSPDGTLAYKQNNNGVDPAGINGQAVYNGTAGVDRVKGGVDNDTVWGDEGDDVIDAQAGDDVVLGGDGDDKITDFGGLDVLKGGPGDDAIDLGPGDDIAMGGDGSDLVNGGANDNETFAGEGNDFVLAGQGADVVFGDGGDDWIQGGSGQDLLQGDHGAPFFDDPAETMPGNEVFVGQVGENDYDGEGGDDLMAQNAAIDRNAGSAGFDWAFHQYDTVGADDDLEINRNLGPLPLQVVVNRDRWDEMEADSGSRFNDTLRGSTVAPKDIAGGGFSGCNALDPTGVARITGLDRLVQVFPTELPPLVAASAAGRCPLTGAPDPANPGPAPKNGEGLVWAEGDILLGGAGSDLIEGRSADDIIDGDHALQVRISVRTLDNAGKPTATELGWTDLIEGKNKKSGGSFGPGTTANTTLQQAIFSGAVKQAQLVVVRELVDPAGAPMGVTASTGAAPDCDLGATATNCDIAMFSLPSTSYQIRTKADGSVIVTQLGVVGGGGGGGGGGGGGGGGGRNADGTDTLWNIEKLRFCTATDVNGVCVAFEELAPPAVPVAPAAPTITDAVAGPGSVTVSFLPNGGSPFTAFEADALVGTTVVGSATADGAAASVTITGLTNGTPVTVVVRSVNAAGPSANSVAFGPVTPVGPPAAPVIGTAALAGPTSATVSWTPPTDTGGSAITGYEIQAVLSGIPVFATNVAPGTSATVTGLDPGFTYTFQVAAINADGLTSAFSAESNQVVTTAPATAPGVPTIGTATRGNASATVRWTPPANDGGSPITRYQVQARRAGTTTVVGTVQNAPAGATSLVFPGLTNGTAYDFRVRAVNAAGTGTYSPRSNAVTPATVPGAPPIGTAAAGASGGSVTATARWTAPSSNGGSAITGYRVVAHRMSSTATNATVLQTVVSSVRSASSTSYNMPLPVAGIYRFQVEAINGLGTGPRSSRSNAVNGR
;
A
#
# COMPACT_ATOMS: atom_id res chain seq x y z
N MET A 1 -42.74 37.72 27.66
CA MET A 1 -43.67 38.23 26.64
C MET A 1 -42.83 38.44 25.40
N ASP A 2 -43.09 37.58 24.41
CA ASP A 2 -42.61 37.43 23.01
C ASP A 2 -42.06 38.70 22.32
N ALA A 3 -41.14 38.68 21.34
CA ALA A 3 -40.56 37.65 20.44
C ALA A 3 -39.11 38.11 20.01
N GLY A 4 -38.07 37.27 19.94
CA GLY A 4 -37.56 36.53 18.76
C GLY A 4 -36.40 37.28 18.03
N PRO A 5 -35.20 36.70 17.79
CA PRO A 5 -34.99 35.77 16.67
C PRO A 5 -34.12 34.53 17.01
N GLY A 6 -34.18 33.53 16.11
CA GLY A 6 -33.64 32.18 16.28
C GLY A 6 -32.43 31.84 15.41
N GLN A 7 -31.85 30.69 15.74
CA GLN A 7 -30.82 29.97 15.00
C GLN A 7 -31.37 28.68 14.35
N ASP A 8 -30.75 28.35 13.22
CA ASP A 8 -30.38 27.04 12.65
C ASP A 8 -31.41 26.05 12.07
N GLY A 9 -31.09 25.58 10.85
CA GLY A 9 -31.47 24.24 10.37
C GLY A 9 -31.46 23.95 8.85
N LEU A 10 -30.28 23.71 8.24
CA LEU A 10 -29.95 22.72 7.14
C LEU A 10 -30.61 22.85 5.73
N PRO A 11 -30.22 22.10 4.66
CA PRO A 11 -28.97 21.41 4.24
C PRO A 11 -28.53 21.71 2.76
N GLY A 12 -27.45 21.08 2.28
CA GLY A 12 -26.85 21.28 0.94
C GLY A 12 -27.42 20.51 -0.27
N THR A 13 -26.78 20.81 -1.41
CA THR A 13 -26.63 20.12 -2.71
C THR A 13 -27.83 19.38 -3.32
N ASP A 14 -28.32 19.87 -4.47
CA ASP A 14 -28.85 19.02 -5.54
C ASP A 14 -28.67 19.70 -6.91
N CYS A 15 -27.67 19.25 -7.67
CA CYS A 15 -27.51 19.52 -9.10
C CYS A 15 -27.83 18.23 -9.87
N ASP A 16 -29.11 17.90 -10.04
CA ASP A 16 -29.54 17.01 -11.11
C ASP A 16 -31.01 17.28 -11.49
N THR A 17 -31.24 17.79 -12.70
CA THR A 17 -32.10 17.18 -13.73
C THR A 17 -32.43 18.17 -14.86
N ALA A 18 -31.92 17.85 -16.04
CA ALA A 18 -32.59 18.00 -17.34
C ALA A 18 -33.26 19.35 -17.70
N THR A 19 -32.52 20.48 -17.61
CA THR A 19 -32.62 21.64 -18.53
C THR A 19 -31.48 22.61 -18.20
N PRO A 20 -30.70 23.13 -19.17
CA PRO A 20 -29.66 24.10 -18.85
C PRO A 20 -30.29 25.48 -18.57
N SER A 21 -30.19 25.95 -17.33
CA SER A 21 -30.36 27.35 -16.95
C SER A 21 -28.97 28.02 -16.89
N PRO A 22 -28.80 29.33 -17.23
CA PRO A 22 -27.49 29.97 -17.38
C PRO A 22 -26.70 30.21 -16.09
N GLU A 23 -27.20 29.78 -14.92
CA GLU A 23 -26.66 30.18 -13.62
C GLU A 23 -25.69 29.16 -12.98
N CYS A 24 -25.14 28.23 -13.77
CA CYS A 24 -24.07 27.31 -13.32
C CYS A 24 -22.79 27.40 -14.17
N ALA A 25 -22.60 28.50 -14.89
CA ALA A 25 -21.31 28.80 -15.50
C ALA A 25 -20.41 29.44 -14.43
N ASP A 26 -19.43 28.66 -13.98
CA ASP A 26 -18.17 29.17 -13.45
C ASP A 26 -17.56 30.08 -14.53
N ASN A 27 -17.74 31.40 -14.36
CA ASN A 27 -17.11 32.43 -15.17
C ASN A 27 -15.75 32.77 -14.55
N THR A 28 -14.86 31.78 -14.45
CA THR A 28 -13.43 32.06 -14.47
C THR A 28 -13.09 32.54 -15.89
N PRO A 29 -12.65 33.79 -16.09
CA PRO A 29 -12.18 34.21 -17.39
C PRO A 29 -10.92 33.39 -17.70
N ALA A 30 -10.94 32.64 -18.80
CA ALA A 30 -9.69 32.25 -19.42
C ALA A 30 -8.99 33.53 -19.86
N VAL A 31 -7.78 33.77 -19.35
CA VAL A 31 -6.90 34.83 -19.84
C VAL A 31 -6.22 34.32 -21.11
N PRO A 32 -6.49 34.93 -22.27
CA PRO A 32 -5.48 35.08 -23.29
C PRO A 32 -4.99 36.53 -23.28
N ALA A 33 -3.68 36.69 -23.11
CA ALA A 33 -2.94 37.88 -23.46
C ALA A 33 -3.26 38.29 -24.90
N LYS A 34 -3.99 39.41 -25.04
CA LYS A 34 -3.91 40.35 -26.16
C LYS A 34 -4.88 41.51 -25.95
N ASP A 35 -4.38 42.69 -26.29
CA ASP A 35 -5.09 43.94 -26.55
C ASP A 35 -5.06 44.97 -25.40
N TRP A 36 -3.98 45.75 -25.38
CA TRP A 36 -3.97 47.16 -24.95
C TRP A 36 -4.86 48.05 -25.86
N THR A 37 -6.03 47.57 -26.31
CA THR A 37 -6.93 48.34 -27.19
C THR A 37 -8.37 48.27 -26.70
N ASN A 38 -9.01 49.43 -26.62
CA ASN A 38 -10.42 49.62 -26.26
C ASN A 38 -11.42 49.17 -27.35
N ASP A 39 -11.10 48.14 -28.13
CA ASP A 39 -11.91 47.75 -29.28
C ASP A 39 -12.35 46.26 -29.21
N ALA A 40 -13.01 45.86 -28.11
CA ALA A 40 -13.73 44.59 -28.07
C ALA A 40 -15.20 44.76 -28.50
N ASP A 41 -15.48 44.42 -29.76
CA ASP A 41 -16.81 44.31 -30.35
C ASP A 41 -17.78 43.50 -29.46
N GLY A 42 -18.66 44.18 -28.71
CA GLY A 42 -19.82 43.53 -28.09
C GLY A 42 -20.33 44.09 -26.76
N VAL A 43 -19.63 45.02 -26.11
CA VAL A 43 -20.11 45.63 -24.86
C VAL A 43 -21.00 46.83 -25.17
N THR A 44 -22.25 46.83 -24.68
CA THR A 44 -23.09 48.04 -24.71
C THR A 44 -22.52 49.07 -23.75
N THR A 45 -21.92 50.10 -24.32
CA THR A 45 -21.45 51.31 -23.63
C THR A 45 -22.59 51.94 -22.83
N THR A 46 -22.35 52.28 -21.56
CA THR A 46 -23.31 53.01 -20.73
C THR A 46 -22.65 54.25 -20.17
N GLY A 47 -23.29 55.42 -20.31
CA GLY A 47 -23.19 56.65 -19.49
C GLY A 47 -21.82 57.26 -19.19
N LEU A 48 -20.87 56.45 -18.70
CA LEU A 48 -19.48 56.77 -18.43
C LEU A 48 -18.62 56.79 -19.69
N ASP A 49 -18.94 55.97 -20.71
CA ASP A 49 -18.28 56.05 -22.03
C ASP A 49 -18.69 57.32 -22.83
N ASP A 50 -19.75 58.02 -22.37
CA ASP A 50 -20.12 59.36 -22.82
C ASP A 50 -19.45 60.47 -21.98
N VAL A 51 -18.76 60.11 -20.89
CA VAL A 51 -17.87 61.02 -20.15
C VAL A 51 -16.55 61.04 -20.90
N ASP A 52 -16.57 61.81 -21.98
CA ASP A 52 -15.36 62.32 -22.61
C ASP A 52 -14.61 63.06 -21.48
N LEU A 53 -13.45 62.54 -21.06
CA LEU A 53 -12.50 63.26 -20.21
C LEU A 53 -11.90 64.35 -21.11
N TRP A 54 -12.77 65.25 -21.57
CA TRP A 54 -12.46 66.26 -22.54
C TRP A 54 -11.65 67.31 -21.80
N ILE A 55 -10.34 67.03 -21.72
CA ILE A 55 -9.32 68.04 -21.47
C ILE A 55 -9.09 68.87 -22.73
N GLY A 56 -10.14 69.10 -23.54
CA GLY A 56 -10.14 70.00 -24.69
C GLY A 56 -9.93 71.48 -24.32
N GLY A 57 -9.61 71.76 -23.06
CA GLY A 57 -9.08 73.05 -22.59
C GLY A 57 -7.54 73.16 -22.59
N LEU A 58 -6.77 72.11 -22.88
CA LEU A 58 -5.29 72.19 -22.90
C LEU A 58 -4.72 72.90 -24.15
N ALA A 59 -5.56 73.24 -25.13
CA ALA A 59 -5.16 74.01 -26.31
C ALA A 59 -5.50 75.50 -26.21
N GLU A 60 -5.40 76.11 -25.03
CA GLU A 60 -5.31 77.58 -24.94
C GLU A 60 -3.84 78.00 -25.02
N GLN A 61 -3.57 79.01 -25.86
CA GLN A 61 -2.25 79.62 -26.04
C GLN A 61 -1.63 79.92 -24.67
N THR A 62 -0.40 79.45 -24.45
CA THR A 62 0.38 79.67 -23.21
C THR A 62 0.20 81.10 -22.72
N ASN A 63 -0.27 81.26 -21.48
CA ASN A 63 -0.33 82.58 -20.90
C ASN A 63 1.12 83.14 -20.81
N ILE A 64 1.27 84.47 -20.81
CA ILE A 64 2.60 85.13 -20.89
C ILE A 64 3.53 84.80 -19.69
N ASN A 65 3.04 84.03 -18.71
CA ASN A 65 3.73 83.63 -17.48
C ASN A 65 3.82 82.09 -17.31
N GLY A 66 3.57 81.29 -18.36
CA GLY A 66 3.81 79.84 -18.34
C GLY A 66 2.81 78.98 -17.55
N GLY A 67 1.64 79.50 -17.16
CA GLY A 67 0.59 78.71 -16.50
C GLY A 67 -0.48 78.21 -17.48
N LEU A 68 -0.69 76.89 -17.56
CA LEU A 68 -1.67 76.24 -18.44
C LEU A 68 -3.13 76.30 -17.94
N LEU A 69 -3.37 76.67 -16.68
CA LEU A 69 -4.70 76.50 -16.08
C LEU A 69 -5.42 77.84 -15.86
N GLY A 70 -6.29 78.20 -16.80
CA GLY A 70 -7.30 79.24 -16.58
C GLY A 70 -8.33 78.81 -15.52
N SER A 71 -9.01 79.76 -14.86
CA SER A 71 -10.00 79.47 -13.79
C SER A 71 -11.16 78.56 -14.21
N THR A 72 -11.41 78.43 -15.51
CA THR A 72 -12.38 77.52 -16.12
C THR A 72 -11.96 76.05 -16.00
N ASN A 73 -10.65 75.75 -16.07
CA ASN A 73 -10.14 74.39 -15.94
C ASN A 73 -10.39 73.84 -14.54
N ASN A 74 -10.08 74.62 -13.49
CA ASN A 74 -10.33 74.20 -12.11
C ASN A 74 -11.80 73.88 -11.86
N TYR A 75 -12.73 74.65 -12.43
CA TYR A 75 -14.16 74.38 -12.25
C TYR A 75 -14.60 73.10 -12.96
N VAL A 76 -14.17 72.87 -14.21
CA VAL A 76 -14.54 71.67 -14.98
C VAL A 76 -13.88 70.42 -14.42
N PHE A 77 -12.58 70.48 -14.12
CA PHE A 77 -11.82 69.37 -13.53
C PHE A 77 -12.38 68.99 -12.15
N GLN A 78 -12.62 69.96 -11.27
CA GLN A 78 -13.23 69.70 -9.97
C GLN A 78 -14.64 69.11 -10.12
N THR A 79 -15.46 69.63 -11.04
CA THR A 79 -16.82 69.10 -11.26
C THR A 79 -16.79 67.67 -11.82
N GLN A 80 -15.86 67.36 -12.73
CA GLN A 80 -15.65 66.01 -13.27
C GLN A 80 -15.19 65.04 -12.18
N MET A 81 -14.22 65.44 -11.34
CA MET A 81 -13.74 64.63 -10.21
C MET A 81 -14.80 64.43 -9.12
N GLU A 82 -15.62 65.44 -8.83
CA GLU A 82 -16.76 65.32 -7.91
C GLU A 82 -17.85 64.39 -8.47
N LEU A 83 -18.12 64.44 -9.79
CA LEU A 83 -19.06 63.52 -10.46
C LEU A 83 -18.54 62.08 -10.48
N LEU A 84 -17.22 61.87 -10.64
CA LEU A 84 -16.56 60.56 -10.53
C LEU A 84 -16.62 60.00 -9.09
N GLN A 85 -16.54 60.85 -8.08
CA GLN A 85 -16.68 60.45 -6.67
C GLN A 85 -18.12 60.11 -6.26
N GLU A 86 -19.13 60.75 -6.88
CA GLU A 86 -20.54 60.56 -6.51
C GLU A 86 -21.25 59.38 -7.21
N SER A 87 -20.71 58.80 -8.29
CA SER A 87 -21.45 57.82 -9.12
C SER A 87 -20.95 56.36 -9.17
N ASP A 88 -19.71 56.01 -8.77
CA ASP A 88 -19.36 54.62 -8.39
C ASP A 88 -17.88 54.48 -7.95
N ARG A 89 -17.66 53.89 -6.78
CA ARG A 89 -16.34 53.80 -6.11
C ARG A 89 -15.46 52.62 -6.54
N PHE A 90 -15.93 51.73 -7.42
CA PHE A 90 -15.32 50.39 -7.59
C PHE A 90 -15.10 49.91 -9.04
N TYR A 91 -15.36 50.75 -10.06
CA TYR A 91 -15.23 50.34 -11.48
C TYR A 91 -13.82 50.55 -12.08
N TYR A 92 -12.84 51.00 -11.29
CA TYR A 92 -11.49 51.29 -11.79
C TYR A 92 -10.62 50.03 -11.95
N LEU A 93 -10.86 48.97 -11.17
CA LEU A 93 -10.05 47.74 -11.19
C LEU A 93 -10.01 47.04 -12.56
N GLY A 94 -11.05 47.18 -13.38
CA GLY A 94 -11.09 46.61 -14.74
C GLY A 94 -10.41 47.45 -15.82
N ARG A 95 -9.96 48.68 -15.50
CA ARG A 95 -9.23 49.59 -16.42
C ARG A 95 -7.81 49.92 -15.94
N THR A 96 -7.46 49.45 -14.74
CA THR A 96 -6.11 49.42 -14.18
C THR A 96 -5.44 48.02 -14.17
N PRO A 97 -5.78 47.03 -15.03
CA PRO A 97 -4.92 45.85 -15.16
C PRO A 97 -3.48 46.26 -15.50
N GLY A 98 -2.50 45.68 -14.82
CA GLY A 98 -1.08 46.07 -14.91
C GLY A 98 -0.76 47.46 -14.34
N MET A 99 -1.60 48.00 -13.46
CA MET A 99 -1.38 49.29 -12.80
C MET A 99 -1.56 49.16 -11.28
N ASN A 100 -0.44 49.10 -10.55
CA ASN A 100 -0.43 49.16 -9.10
C ASN A 100 -0.88 50.55 -8.61
N LEU A 101 -1.97 50.64 -7.86
CA LEU A 101 -2.59 51.93 -7.50
C LEU A 101 -1.64 52.84 -6.70
N ARG A 102 -0.71 52.30 -5.89
CA ARG A 102 0.27 53.12 -5.15
C ARG A 102 1.43 53.53 -6.06
N SER A 103 2.01 52.61 -6.83
CA SER A 103 3.07 52.91 -7.81
C SER A 103 2.60 53.94 -8.85
N GLN A 104 1.34 53.86 -9.27
CA GLN A 104 0.77 54.79 -10.22
C GLN A 104 0.38 56.14 -9.56
N LEU A 105 0.02 56.18 -8.28
CA LEU A 105 -0.24 57.43 -7.55
C LEU A 105 1.05 58.21 -7.21
N GLU A 106 2.17 57.51 -7.00
CA GLU A 106 3.48 58.12 -6.71
C GLU A 106 4.23 58.52 -8.00
N GLY A 107 4.14 57.73 -9.09
CA GLY A 107 4.88 57.96 -10.34
C GLY A 107 4.23 58.89 -11.38
N ASN A 108 3.35 59.82 -11.01
CA ASN A 108 2.67 60.74 -11.95
C ASN A 108 1.97 60.06 -13.15
N SER A 109 1.38 58.87 -12.95
CA SER A 109 0.68 58.07 -13.99
C SER A 109 -0.57 58.68 -14.61
N PHE A 110 -0.91 59.92 -14.24
CA PHE A 110 -2.12 60.56 -14.73
C PHE A 110 -2.07 60.74 -16.26
N ALA A 111 -0.88 60.94 -16.84
CA ALA A 111 -0.67 60.90 -18.28
C ALA A 111 -1.01 59.54 -18.89
N GLU A 112 -0.47 58.45 -18.34
CA GLU A 112 -0.73 57.08 -18.80
C GLU A 112 -2.23 56.75 -18.75
N MET A 113 -2.89 57.11 -17.65
CA MET A 113 -4.33 56.91 -17.50
C MET A 113 -5.13 57.69 -18.55
N ILE A 114 -4.75 58.94 -18.85
CA ILE A 114 -5.36 59.73 -19.93
C ILE A 114 -5.10 59.08 -21.28
N MET A 115 -3.86 58.66 -21.56
CA MET A 115 -3.45 58.03 -22.82
C MET A 115 -4.16 56.71 -23.08
N ARG A 116 -4.34 55.87 -22.06
CA ARG A 116 -5.08 54.60 -22.17
C ARG A 116 -6.57 54.80 -22.45
N ASN A 117 -7.17 55.90 -22.00
CA ASN A 117 -8.61 56.14 -22.09
C ASN A 117 -9.00 57.17 -23.16
N THR A 118 -8.04 57.82 -23.81
CA THR A 118 -8.29 58.93 -24.75
C THR A 118 -7.48 58.76 -26.03
N THR A 119 -8.15 58.73 -27.18
CA THR A 119 -7.45 58.68 -28.47
C THR A 119 -6.76 60.00 -28.78
N GLY A 120 -5.53 59.96 -29.31
CA GLY A 120 -4.82 61.15 -29.77
C GLY A 120 -4.05 61.91 -28.68
N THR A 121 -3.85 61.32 -27.50
CA THR A 121 -3.06 61.89 -26.41
C THR A 121 -1.69 61.21 -26.21
N HIS A 122 -1.24 60.37 -27.14
CA HIS A 122 0.05 59.64 -27.16
C HIS A 122 1.33 60.51 -27.21
N THR A 123 1.28 61.77 -26.81
CA THR A 123 2.46 62.65 -26.71
C THR A 123 2.41 63.50 -25.45
N LEU A 124 1.66 63.05 -24.45
CA LEU A 124 1.59 63.75 -23.18
C LEU A 124 2.92 63.60 -22.45
N LYS A 125 3.33 64.68 -21.79
CA LYS A 125 4.36 64.61 -20.76
C LYS A 125 3.78 63.87 -19.56
N ALA A 126 4.60 63.12 -18.80
CA ALA A 126 4.16 62.42 -17.60
C ALA A 126 3.43 63.35 -16.61
N ASP A 127 4.01 64.53 -16.32
CA ASP A 127 3.24 65.63 -15.74
C ASP A 127 2.41 66.33 -16.82
N VAL A 128 1.15 65.90 -16.96
CA VAL A 128 0.21 66.47 -17.95
C VAL A 128 -0.10 67.95 -17.73
N PHE A 129 0.24 68.50 -16.57
CA PHE A 129 0.04 69.92 -16.26
C PHE A 129 1.27 70.77 -16.61
N ALA A 130 2.42 70.13 -16.90
CA ALA A 130 3.62 70.77 -17.41
C ALA A 130 3.62 70.82 -18.95
N THR A 131 4.39 71.77 -19.49
CA THR A 131 4.66 71.86 -20.93
C THR A 131 5.94 71.13 -21.27
N ALA A 132 5.88 70.21 -22.22
CA ALA A 132 7.07 69.80 -22.96
C ALA A 132 7.43 70.89 -23.98
N ASP A 133 8.72 71.19 -24.14
CA ASP A 133 9.18 72.12 -25.16
C ASP A 133 9.18 71.46 -26.54
N CYS A 134 9.48 70.16 -26.60
CA CYS A 134 9.51 69.36 -27.81
C CYS A 134 8.92 67.97 -27.60
N LYS A 135 8.17 67.48 -28.58
CA LYS A 135 7.61 66.13 -28.60
C LYS A 135 8.07 65.43 -29.86
N PHE A 136 8.78 64.32 -29.70
CA PHE A 136 9.38 63.55 -30.77
C PHE A 136 8.59 62.26 -30.99
N GLU A 137 7.99 62.16 -32.17
CA GLU A 137 7.28 60.97 -32.63
C GLU A 137 8.28 60.03 -33.32
N LEU A 138 8.79 59.04 -32.61
CA LEU A 138 9.88 58.20 -33.10
C LEU A 138 9.49 57.44 -34.37
N LYS A 139 8.22 57.08 -34.55
CA LYS A 139 7.69 56.49 -35.80
C LYS A 139 7.95 57.32 -37.05
N ASN A 140 8.04 58.65 -36.91
CA ASN A 140 8.32 59.57 -38.02
C ASN A 140 9.84 59.76 -38.24
N LEU A 141 10.64 59.39 -37.25
CA LEU A 141 12.09 59.52 -37.24
C LEU A 141 12.80 58.18 -37.53
N ALA A 142 12.12 57.04 -37.34
CA ALA A 142 12.59 55.68 -37.55
C ALA A 142 12.84 55.40 -39.04
N GLY A 143 14.09 55.13 -39.41
CA GLY A 143 14.42 54.59 -40.72
C GLY A 143 14.03 53.11 -40.78
N THR A 144 13.33 52.68 -41.84
CA THR A 144 12.92 51.27 -42.00
C THR A 144 14.10 50.30 -41.86
N VAL A 145 13.85 49.12 -41.26
CA VAL A 145 14.73 47.97 -40.92
C VAL A 145 15.79 47.56 -41.97
N ALA A 146 15.76 48.09 -43.20
CA ALA A 146 16.68 47.75 -44.28
C ALA A 146 17.91 48.67 -44.46
N GLY A 147 18.31 49.47 -43.47
CA GLY A 147 19.41 50.43 -43.69
C GLY A 147 20.13 50.97 -42.46
N TRP A 148 20.68 50.10 -41.63
CA TRP A 148 21.62 50.47 -40.55
C TRP A 148 23.05 50.79 -41.05
N ASP A 149 23.30 50.65 -42.37
CA ASP A 149 24.60 50.97 -43.00
C ASP A 149 24.69 52.41 -43.57
N ALA A 150 23.75 53.30 -43.20
CA ALA A 150 23.78 54.70 -43.61
C ALA A 150 24.27 55.59 -42.46
N ASP A 151 25.57 55.54 -42.17
CA ASP A 151 26.25 56.52 -41.32
C ASP A 151 25.92 57.96 -41.79
N GLY A 152 25.26 58.73 -40.93
CA GLY A 152 24.99 60.14 -41.21
C GLY A 152 24.28 60.84 -40.05
N ALA A 153 24.98 61.76 -39.40
CA ALA A 153 24.59 62.54 -38.21
C ALA A 153 23.32 63.42 -38.32
N ASN A 154 22.39 63.13 -39.24
CA ASN A 154 21.24 63.98 -39.55
C ASN A 154 19.92 63.22 -39.34
N VAL A 155 19.20 63.58 -38.29
CA VAL A 155 17.77 63.27 -38.14
C VAL A 155 16.98 64.17 -39.10
N THR A 156 15.97 63.65 -39.78
CA THR A 156 15.12 64.46 -40.68
C THR A 156 14.05 65.16 -39.86
N ASP A 157 13.76 66.40 -40.23
CA ASP A 157 12.74 67.26 -39.60
C ASP A 157 11.34 66.80 -40.00
N ASP A 158 10.48 66.53 -39.02
CA ASP A 158 9.05 66.29 -39.23
C ASP A 158 8.32 67.64 -39.24
N PRO A 159 7.79 68.10 -40.39
CA PRO A 159 7.13 69.40 -40.45
C PRO A 159 5.85 69.51 -39.60
N ASN A 160 5.37 68.41 -39.01
CA ASN A 160 4.19 68.40 -38.13
C ASN A 160 4.54 68.43 -36.63
N SER A 161 5.81 68.28 -36.25
CA SER A 161 6.22 68.34 -34.85
C SER A 161 6.36 69.79 -34.37
N GLU A 162 6.38 69.96 -33.04
CA GLU A 162 6.51 71.28 -32.40
C GLU A 162 7.93 71.87 -32.56
N CYS A 163 8.93 71.05 -32.91
CA CYS A 163 10.35 71.40 -32.93
C CYS A 163 11.13 70.85 -34.14
N ASP A 164 12.18 71.55 -34.58
CA ASP A 164 13.03 71.11 -35.71
C ASP A 164 14.06 70.05 -35.26
N GLU A 165 13.77 68.76 -35.48
CA GLU A 165 14.58 67.64 -34.98
C GLU A 165 16.01 67.66 -35.53
N ARG A 166 16.26 68.26 -36.70
CA ARG A 166 17.64 68.39 -37.23
C ARG A 166 18.55 69.17 -36.29
N LYS A 167 17.99 70.06 -35.46
CA LYS A 167 18.74 70.89 -34.51
C LYS A 167 18.92 70.20 -33.17
N LEU A 168 18.00 69.30 -32.80
CA LEU A 168 17.90 68.73 -31.47
C LEU A 168 18.34 67.27 -31.39
N LEU A 169 18.25 66.49 -32.48
CA LEU A 169 18.56 65.07 -32.45
C LEU A 169 19.72 64.69 -33.39
N VAL A 170 20.50 63.70 -32.99
CA VAL A 170 21.52 63.01 -33.80
C VAL A 170 21.25 61.52 -33.78
N ARG A 171 21.58 60.82 -34.87
CA ARG A 171 21.54 59.35 -34.90
C ARG A 171 22.95 58.79 -34.75
N SER A 172 23.14 57.96 -33.73
CA SER A 172 24.39 57.24 -33.45
C SER A 172 24.62 56.10 -34.44
N PRO A 173 25.86 55.59 -34.58
CA PRO A 173 26.17 54.47 -35.48
C PRO A 173 25.42 53.17 -35.16
N ASP A 174 25.02 52.99 -33.91
CA ASP A 174 24.21 51.86 -33.42
C ASP A 174 22.70 52.17 -33.50
N GLY A 175 22.30 53.13 -34.33
CA GLY A 175 20.89 53.47 -34.55
C GLY A 175 20.26 54.37 -33.49
N THR A 176 20.88 54.56 -32.32
CA THR A 176 20.33 55.34 -31.20
C THR A 176 20.02 56.78 -31.59
N LEU A 177 18.80 57.24 -31.33
CA LEU A 177 18.39 58.64 -31.44
C LEU A 177 18.78 59.36 -30.15
N ALA A 178 19.77 60.24 -30.24
CA ALA A 178 20.31 60.96 -29.10
C ALA A 178 20.01 62.46 -29.18
N TYR A 179 19.66 63.07 -28.04
CA TYR A 179 19.59 64.51 -27.92
C TYR A 179 20.99 65.13 -28.14
N LYS A 180 21.03 66.18 -28.95
CA LYS A 180 22.25 66.93 -29.27
C LYS A 180 22.57 67.83 -28.08
N GLN A 181 23.41 67.34 -27.18
CA GLN A 181 24.15 68.23 -26.29
C GLN A 181 24.98 69.19 -27.17
N ASN A 182 24.59 70.46 -27.25
CA ASN A 182 25.46 71.43 -27.89
C ASN A 182 26.72 71.59 -27.02
N ASN A 183 27.86 71.89 -27.64
CA ASN A 183 29.19 71.95 -27.00
C ASN A 183 29.33 72.89 -25.77
N ASN A 184 28.25 73.54 -25.32
CA ASN A 184 28.21 74.44 -24.18
C ASN A 184 27.11 74.10 -23.14
N GLY A 185 26.31 73.04 -23.31
CA GLY A 185 25.28 72.63 -22.34
C GLY A 185 24.14 73.64 -22.14
N VAL A 186 23.74 74.37 -23.19
CA VAL A 186 22.64 75.35 -23.12
C VAL A 186 21.77 75.24 -24.35
N ASP A 187 20.52 74.81 -24.21
CA ASP A 187 19.56 74.67 -25.32
C ASP A 187 19.43 75.90 -26.23
N PRO A 188 18.97 75.71 -27.48
CA PRO A 188 18.59 76.82 -28.35
C PRO A 188 17.61 77.76 -27.64
N ALA A 189 17.86 79.07 -27.71
CA ALA A 189 17.04 80.07 -27.00
C ALA A 189 15.53 79.92 -27.29
N GLY A 190 14.74 79.69 -26.24
CA GLY A 190 13.29 79.45 -26.30
C GLY A 190 12.87 78.00 -26.06
N ILE A 191 13.83 77.09 -25.90
CA ILE A 191 13.67 75.71 -25.45
C ILE A 191 14.29 75.65 -24.04
N ASN A 192 13.54 75.14 -23.07
CA ASN A 192 13.97 75.02 -21.66
C ASN A 192 14.24 73.55 -21.27
N GLY A 193 14.43 72.67 -22.24
CA GLY A 193 15.06 71.37 -22.07
C GLY A 193 14.14 70.16 -21.97
N GLN A 194 12.84 70.33 -21.69
CA GLN A 194 11.98 69.17 -21.40
C GLN A 194 11.39 68.56 -22.68
N ALA A 195 11.76 67.33 -23.02
CA ALA A 195 11.29 66.61 -24.19
C ALA A 195 10.35 65.44 -23.85
N VAL A 196 9.48 65.09 -24.80
CA VAL A 196 8.73 63.83 -24.78
C VAL A 196 9.18 63.00 -25.96
N TYR A 197 9.58 61.76 -25.73
CA TYR A 197 9.88 60.78 -26.77
C TYR A 197 8.74 59.77 -26.79
N ASN A 198 8.03 59.66 -27.91
CA ASN A 198 7.01 58.63 -28.08
C ASN A 198 7.51 57.56 -29.04
N GLY A 199 7.66 56.36 -28.51
CA GLY A 199 8.17 55.17 -29.16
C GLY A 199 7.27 54.61 -30.24
N THR A 200 7.57 53.38 -30.61
CA THR A 200 6.94 52.65 -31.71
C THR A 200 6.66 51.22 -31.28
N ALA A 201 5.98 50.45 -32.14
CA ALA A 201 5.74 49.04 -31.86
C ALA A 201 6.96 48.13 -32.12
N GLY A 202 8.19 48.64 -32.07
CA GLY A 202 9.35 47.75 -32.11
C GLY A 202 10.68 48.46 -31.91
N VAL A 203 11.56 47.88 -31.09
CA VAL A 203 12.95 48.27 -30.78
C VAL A 203 13.31 49.72 -31.14
N ASP A 204 13.02 50.58 -30.19
CA ASP A 204 13.44 51.95 -30.09
C ASP A 204 14.75 52.06 -29.28
N ARG A 205 15.58 53.02 -29.70
CA ARG A 205 16.87 53.31 -29.05
C ARG A 205 16.96 54.80 -28.82
N VAL A 206 16.77 55.23 -27.59
CA VAL A 206 16.65 56.63 -27.21
C VAL A 206 17.74 57.00 -26.24
N LYS A 207 18.32 58.18 -26.43
CA LYS A 207 19.17 58.85 -25.44
C LYS A 207 18.67 60.27 -25.24
N GLY A 208 18.13 60.54 -24.06
CA GLY A 208 17.53 61.80 -23.63
C GLY A 208 18.50 62.97 -23.54
N GLY A 209 17.96 64.09 -23.04
CA GLY A 209 18.61 65.37 -22.82
C GLY A 209 19.48 65.39 -21.57
N VAL A 210 19.49 66.49 -20.82
CA VAL A 210 20.03 66.56 -19.44
C VAL A 210 19.04 67.35 -18.56
N ASP A 211 17.78 67.28 -18.97
CA ASP A 211 16.67 68.07 -18.54
C ASP A 211 15.49 67.11 -18.35
N ASN A 212 14.50 67.48 -17.53
CA ASN A 212 13.39 66.62 -17.14
C ASN A 212 12.52 66.15 -18.32
N ASP A 213 12.85 64.98 -18.84
CA ASP A 213 12.30 64.35 -20.01
C ASP A 213 11.18 63.36 -19.67
N THR A 214 10.42 62.96 -20.69
CA THR A 214 9.50 61.84 -20.62
C THR A 214 9.75 60.92 -21.80
N VAL A 215 9.93 59.62 -21.55
CA VAL A 215 10.09 58.61 -22.60
C VAL A 215 8.99 57.56 -22.47
N TRP A 216 8.27 57.33 -23.56
CA TRP A 216 7.33 56.23 -23.74
C TRP A 216 7.94 55.28 -24.78
N GLY A 217 8.34 54.05 -24.43
CA GLY A 217 8.94 53.10 -25.38
C GLY A 217 7.92 52.38 -26.28
N ASP A 218 6.71 52.13 -25.77
CA ASP A 218 5.59 51.44 -26.45
C ASP A 218 5.78 49.90 -26.53
N GLU A 219 6.02 49.27 -27.69
CA GLU A 219 6.22 47.80 -27.77
C GLU A 219 7.64 47.47 -28.30
N GLY A 220 8.21 46.35 -27.88
CA GLY A 220 9.47 45.78 -28.34
C GLY A 220 10.66 46.09 -27.41
N ASP A 221 11.70 45.24 -27.46
CA ASP A 221 12.89 45.33 -26.60
C ASP A 221 13.69 46.64 -26.78
N ASP A 222 13.34 47.66 -26.03
CA ASP A 222 13.84 49.02 -26.15
C ASP A 222 15.15 49.25 -25.38
N VAL A 223 15.90 50.26 -25.81
CA VAL A 223 17.09 50.74 -25.07
C VAL A 223 16.98 52.23 -24.86
N ILE A 224 16.67 52.61 -23.62
CA ILE A 224 16.38 53.96 -23.19
C ILE A 224 17.46 54.42 -22.21
N ASP A 225 18.06 55.56 -22.52
CA ASP A 225 19.02 56.26 -21.68
C ASP A 225 18.47 57.65 -21.38
N ALA A 226 17.88 57.86 -20.20
CA ALA A 226 17.16 59.11 -19.86
C ALA A 226 18.11 60.29 -19.64
N GLN A 227 19.34 60.00 -19.21
CA GLN A 227 20.45 60.90 -18.94
C GLN A 227 20.41 61.60 -17.59
N ALA A 228 19.98 62.85 -17.50
CA ALA A 228 20.05 63.58 -16.24
C ALA A 228 18.88 64.54 -16.18
N GLY A 229 18.51 64.97 -14.99
CA GLY A 229 17.26 65.71 -14.78
C GLY A 229 16.22 64.79 -14.16
N ASP A 230 15.07 65.33 -13.74
CA ASP A 230 14.02 64.50 -13.12
C ASP A 230 13.14 63.91 -14.24
N ASP A 231 13.51 62.72 -14.69
CA ASP A 231 12.98 62.04 -15.86
C ASP A 231 11.87 61.06 -15.50
N VAL A 232 10.97 60.83 -16.46
CA VAL A 232 9.96 59.77 -16.37
C VAL A 232 10.06 58.85 -17.56
N VAL A 233 10.34 57.57 -17.33
CA VAL A 233 10.45 56.58 -18.39
C VAL A 233 9.43 55.46 -18.16
N LEU A 234 8.78 55.06 -19.24
CA LEU A 234 8.07 53.79 -19.34
C LEU A 234 8.65 53.04 -20.54
N GLY A 235 9.21 51.86 -20.31
CA GLY A 235 9.66 50.95 -21.36
C GLY A 235 8.49 50.49 -22.22
N GLY A 236 7.54 49.78 -21.62
CA GLY A 236 6.35 49.29 -22.29
C GLY A 236 6.34 47.76 -22.36
N ASP A 237 5.78 47.19 -23.44
CA ASP A 237 5.77 45.73 -23.62
C ASP A 237 7.10 45.29 -24.26
N GLY A 238 7.95 44.48 -23.64
CA GLY A 238 9.22 44.03 -24.23
C GLY A 238 10.29 43.72 -23.18
N ASP A 239 11.42 43.13 -23.58
CA ASP A 239 12.59 43.02 -22.67
C ASP A 239 13.41 44.32 -22.75
N ASP A 240 13.04 45.34 -21.98
CA ASP A 240 13.58 46.69 -22.09
C ASP A 240 14.86 46.93 -21.26
N LYS A 241 15.64 47.91 -21.69
CA LYS A 241 16.83 48.38 -20.97
C LYS A 241 16.75 49.86 -20.73
N ILE A 242 16.59 50.22 -19.47
CA ILE A 242 16.42 51.59 -19.04
C ILE A 242 17.60 51.96 -18.15
N THR A 243 18.30 53.03 -18.49
CA THR A 243 19.42 53.54 -17.68
C THR A 243 19.30 55.04 -17.49
N ASP A 244 19.66 55.52 -16.32
CA ASP A 244 19.77 56.95 -16.02
C ASP A 244 21.13 57.32 -15.40
N PHE A 245 21.51 58.62 -15.45
CA PHE A 245 22.78 59.15 -14.95
C PHE A 245 22.64 60.27 -13.90
N GLY A 246 21.43 60.70 -13.57
CA GLY A 246 21.05 61.21 -12.25
C GLY A 246 19.97 62.29 -12.26
N GLY A 247 19.17 62.32 -11.20
CA GLY A 247 17.98 63.12 -11.13
C GLY A 247 17.15 62.79 -9.90
N LEU A 248 15.84 63.03 -9.99
CA LEU A 248 14.83 62.40 -9.14
C LEU A 248 13.86 61.70 -10.07
N ASP A 249 14.15 60.46 -10.37
CA ASP A 249 13.63 59.78 -11.56
C ASP A 249 12.50 58.83 -11.22
N VAL A 250 11.61 58.61 -12.20
CA VAL A 250 10.58 57.57 -12.15
C VAL A 250 10.74 56.69 -13.36
N LEU A 251 11.39 55.54 -13.19
CA LEU A 251 11.65 54.59 -14.28
C LEU A 251 10.77 53.36 -14.13
N LYS A 252 10.07 53.00 -15.19
CA LYS A 252 9.16 51.85 -15.24
C LYS A 252 9.54 50.94 -16.40
N GLY A 253 9.72 49.64 -16.14
CA GLY A 253 9.91 48.63 -17.17
C GLY A 253 8.64 48.44 -17.97
N GLY A 254 7.64 47.79 -17.35
CA GLY A 254 6.39 47.42 -18.00
C GLY A 254 6.28 45.89 -18.07
N PRO A 255 5.51 45.33 -19.01
CA PRO A 255 5.48 43.88 -19.20
C PRO A 255 6.69 43.36 -19.99
N GLY A 256 7.47 42.45 -19.40
CA GLY A 256 8.62 41.78 -20.01
C GLY A 256 9.76 41.58 -19.02
N ASP A 257 10.89 40.98 -19.44
CA ASP A 257 12.06 40.83 -18.57
C ASP A 257 12.94 42.09 -18.68
N ASP A 258 12.70 43.10 -17.85
CA ASP A 258 13.30 44.44 -17.95
C ASP A 258 14.58 44.60 -17.13
N ALA A 259 15.47 45.50 -17.56
CA ALA A 259 16.69 45.86 -16.84
C ALA A 259 16.76 47.38 -16.64
N ILE A 260 16.63 47.81 -15.38
CA ILE A 260 16.51 49.22 -14.98
C ILE A 260 17.71 49.60 -14.10
N ASP A 261 18.42 50.68 -14.46
CA ASP A 261 19.49 51.30 -13.66
C ASP A 261 19.13 52.76 -13.40
N LEU A 262 18.77 53.09 -12.15
CA LEU A 262 18.33 54.43 -11.75
C LEU A 262 19.49 55.45 -11.70
N GLY A 263 20.73 54.98 -11.55
CA GLY A 263 21.86 55.90 -11.40
C GLY A 263 21.84 56.63 -10.04
N PRO A 264 22.39 57.87 -9.96
CA PRO A 264 22.39 58.65 -8.72
C PRO A 264 21.17 59.58 -8.59
N GLY A 265 20.36 59.42 -7.55
CA GLY A 265 19.13 60.20 -7.34
C GLY A 265 18.29 59.59 -6.23
N ASP A 266 17.35 60.37 -5.67
CA ASP A 266 16.34 59.76 -4.77
C ASP A 266 15.17 59.31 -5.67
N ASP A 267 15.29 58.10 -6.23
CA ASP A 267 14.53 57.65 -7.39
C ASP A 267 13.42 56.66 -7.03
N ILE A 268 12.48 56.47 -7.95
CA ILE A 268 11.41 55.47 -7.87
C ILE A 268 11.53 54.51 -9.07
N ALA A 269 11.75 53.23 -8.79
CA ALA A 269 11.76 52.18 -9.80
C ALA A 269 10.49 51.32 -9.74
N MET A 270 9.99 50.91 -10.90
CA MET A 270 8.94 49.91 -11.05
C MET A 270 9.39 48.90 -12.10
N GLY A 271 9.58 47.63 -11.75
CA GLY A 271 9.87 46.58 -12.72
C GLY A 271 8.67 46.37 -13.63
N GLY A 272 7.62 45.75 -13.09
CA GLY A 272 6.37 45.52 -13.81
C GLY A 272 5.95 44.06 -13.77
N ASP A 273 5.55 43.50 -14.90
CA ASP A 273 5.24 42.07 -15.00
C ASP A 273 6.43 41.39 -15.69
N GLY A 274 7.03 40.35 -15.13
CA GLY A 274 8.15 39.63 -15.75
C GLY A 274 9.27 39.31 -14.77
N SER A 275 10.41 38.83 -15.25
CA SER A 275 11.60 38.68 -14.40
C SER A 275 12.53 39.86 -14.61
N ASP A 276 12.45 40.83 -13.73
CA ASP A 276 13.13 42.10 -13.85
C ASP A 276 14.47 42.14 -13.12
N LEU A 277 15.34 43.04 -13.55
CA LEU A 277 16.50 43.46 -12.80
C LEU A 277 16.44 44.96 -12.55
N VAL A 278 16.43 45.35 -11.28
CA VAL A 278 16.42 46.76 -10.88
C VAL A 278 17.70 47.07 -10.10
N ASN A 279 18.41 48.11 -10.51
CA ASN A 279 19.49 48.72 -9.73
C ASN A 279 19.09 50.14 -9.31
N GLY A 280 18.86 50.34 -8.02
CA GLY A 280 18.54 51.66 -7.45
C GLY A 280 19.73 52.62 -7.43
N GLY A 281 20.96 52.11 -7.60
CA GLY A 281 22.12 52.97 -7.81
C GLY A 281 22.58 53.68 -6.53
N ALA A 282 22.53 55.00 -6.47
CA ALA A 282 23.01 55.77 -5.33
C ALA A 282 21.95 56.71 -4.76
N ASN A 283 21.99 56.90 -3.44
CA ASN A 283 21.02 57.58 -2.57
C ASN A 283 19.84 56.69 -2.17
N ASP A 284 18.87 57.29 -1.47
CA ASP A 284 17.72 56.62 -0.86
C ASP A 284 16.62 56.46 -1.92
N ASN A 285 16.30 55.22 -2.30
CA ASN A 285 15.36 54.89 -3.37
C ASN A 285 14.12 54.13 -2.87
N GLU A 286 13.04 54.17 -3.66
CA GLU A 286 11.86 53.32 -3.48
C GLU A 286 11.69 52.42 -4.72
N THR A 287 11.76 51.10 -4.53
CA THR A 287 11.66 50.11 -5.62
C THR A 287 10.44 49.22 -5.43
N PHE A 288 9.69 49.05 -6.52
CA PHE A 288 8.61 48.07 -6.63
C PHE A 288 9.00 47.09 -7.74
N ALA A 289 9.31 45.83 -7.40
CA ALA A 289 9.77 44.86 -8.39
C ALA A 289 8.62 44.41 -9.29
N GLY A 290 7.56 43.85 -8.70
CA GLY A 290 6.29 43.57 -9.39
C GLY A 290 5.99 42.08 -9.48
N GLU A 291 5.21 41.65 -10.48
CA GLU A 291 4.90 40.23 -10.62
C GLU A 291 6.04 39.48 -11.33
N GLY A 292 6.58 38.42 -10.71
CA GLY A 292 7.55 37.52 -11.32
C GLY A 292 8.74 37.26 -10.41
N ASN A 293 9.81 36.66 -10.95
CA ASN A 293 11.01 36.40 -10.14
C ASN A 293 12.05 37.48 -10.43
N ASP A 294 12.15 38.45 -9.54
CA ASP A 294 12.91 39.67 -9.77
C ASP A 294 14.28 39.66 -9.08
N PHE A 295 15.16 40.53 -9.57
CA PHE A 295 16.53 40.69 -9.10
C PHE A 295 16.80 42.16 -8.77
N VAL A 296 16.57 42.55 -7.53
CA VAL A 296 16.73 43.93 -7.07
C VAL A 296 18.08 44.12 -6.38
N LEU A 297 18.77 45.20 -6.74
CA LEU A 297 19.90 45.78 -6.03
C LEU A 297 19.53 47.23 -5.66
N ALA A 298 19.15 47.48 -4.43
CA ALA A 298 18.67 48.79 -3.97
C ALA A 298 19.80 49.85 -4.03
N GLY A 299 21.00 49.51 -3.55
CA GLY A 299 22.23 50.22 -3.89
C GLY A 299 22.90 50.91 -2.71
N GLN A 300 22.90 52.24 -2.68
CA GLN A 300 23.59 53.02 -1.65
C GLN A 300 22.64 54.04 -1.00
N GLY A 301 21.97 53.71 0.07
CA GLY A 301 21.07 54.65 0.73
C GLY A 301 20.34 53.99 1.87
N ALA A 302 19.38 54.68 2.45
CA ALA A 302 18.31 54.02 3.17
C ALA A 302 17.19 53.70 2.17
N ASP A 303 17.25 52.50 1.59
CA ASP A 303 16.37 52.11 0.50
C ASP A 303 15.11 51.40 1.01
N VAL A 304 14.04 51.45 0.21
CA VAL A 304 12.82 50.68 0.43
C VAL A 304 12.57 49.82 -0.80
N VAL A 305 12.47 48.51 -0.61
CA VAL A 305 12.18 47.56 -1.69
C VAL A 305 10.93 46.76 -1.34
N PHE A 306 10.03 46.66 -2.32
CA PHE A 306 8.88 45.76 -2.32
C PHE A 306 9.08 44.76 -3.46
N GLY A 307 9.23 43.47 -3.14
CA GLY A 307 9.30 42.38 -4.12
C GLY A 307 7.97 42.20 -4.86
N ASP A 308 6.86 42.14 -4.11
CA ASP A 308 5.53 41.73 -4.60
C ASP A 308 5.55 40.22 -4.95
N GLY A 309 4.76 39.74 -5.91
CA GLY A 309 4.56 38.31 -6.10
C GLY A 309 5.66 37.58 -6.89
N GLY A 310 6.31 36.58 -6.29
CA GLY A 310 7.20 35.61 -6.96
C GLY A 310 8.44 35.27 -6.13
N ASP A 311 9.35 34.42 -6.63
CA ASP A 311 10.57 34.06 -5.90
C ASP A 311 11.67 35.11 -6.17
N ASP A 312 11.72 36.17 -5.37
CA ASP A 312 12.65 37.30 -5.61
C ASP A 312 14.03 37.14 -5.00
N TRP A 313 14.98 37.85 -5.59
CA TRP A 313 16.29 38.12 -5.04
C TRP A 313 16.44 39.62 -4.76
N ILE A 314 16.56 40.00 -3.48
CA ILE A 314 16.58 41.40 -3.04
C ILE A 314 17.89 41.72 -2.31
N GLN A 315 18.66 42.68 -2.83
CA GLN A 315 19.87 43.21 -2.20
C GLN A 315 19.68 44.63 -1.70
N GLY A 316 19.87 44.88 -0.41
CA GLY A 316 19.81 46.24 0.16
C GLY A 316 21.02 47.08 -0.26
N GLY A 317 22.22 46.57 -0.02
CA GLY A 317 23.47 47.20 -0.46
C GLY A 317 24.17 47.93 0.68
N SER A 318 24.05 49.24 0.79
CA SER A 318 24.60 49.92 1.97
C SER A 318 23.67 50.98 2.53
N GLY A 319 23.40 50.89 3.82
CA GLY A 319 22.69 51.92 4.56
C GLY A 319 21.67 51.31 5.51
N GLN A 320 20.43 51.78 5.50
CA GLN A 320 19.41 51.23 6.37
C GLN A 320 18.18 50.89 5.54
N ASP A 321 18.06 49.62 5.18
CA ASP A 321 17.13 49.22 4.13
C ASP A 321 15.91 48.53 4.71
N LEU A 322 14.73 48.84 4.17
CA LEU A 322 13.51 48.07 4.37
C LEU A 322 13.32 47.17 3.16
N LEU A 323 13.45 45.88 3.35
CA LEU A 323 13.35 44.89 2.29
C LEU A 323 12.16 44.00 2.57
N GLN A 324 11.12 44.18 1.78
CA GLN A 324 9.87 43.44 1.88
C GLN A 324 9.76 42.49 0.69
N GLY A 325 9.40 41.24 0.96
CA GLY A 325 9.16 40.20 -0.05
C GLY A 325 7.81 40.40 -0.69
N ASP A 326 6.80 39.66 -0.21
CA ASP A 326 5.44 39.71 -0.75
C ASP A 326 4.68 41.04 -0.46
N HIS A 327 3.42 41.05 -0.90
CA HIS A 327 2.53 42.20 -0.86
C HIS A 327 1.99 42.56 0.55
N GLY A 328 2.40 43.70 1.10
CA GLY A 328 1.90 44.18 2.40
C GLY A 328 0.40 44.45 2.37
N ALA A 329 -0.41 43.58 2.95
CA ALA A 329 -1.87 43.67 2.92
C ALA A 329 -2.41 44.84 3.77
N PRO A 330 -2.61 46.03 3.15
CA PRO A 330 -3.98 46.56 3.03
C PRO A 330 -4.33 47.18 1.65
N PHE A 331 -3.38 47.24 0.71
CA PHE A 331 -3.53 47.97 -0.57
C PHE A 331 -3.23 47.13 -1.83
N PHE A 332 -2.67 45.94 -1.64
CA PHE A 332 -2.11 45.07 -2.66
C PHE A 332 -2.68 43.65 -2.56
N ASP A 333 -3.95 43.49 -2.14
CA ASP A 333 -4.61 42.18 -2.30
C ASP A 333 -4.65 41.91 -3.81
N ASP A 334 -3.66 41.16 -4.32
CA ASP A 334 -3.73 40.60 -5.65
C ASP A 334 -4.55 39.30 -5.56
N PRO A 335 -5.79 39.28 -6.10
CA PRO A 335 -6.57 38.06 -6.15
C PRO A 335 -5.99 37.00 -7.11
N ALA A 336 -5.00 37.33 -7.95
CA ALA A 336 -4.31 36.39 -8.82
C ALA A 336 -3.12 35.70 -8.13
N GLU A 337 -2.53 36.31 -7.11
CA GLU A 337 -1.55 35.67 -6.24
C GLU A 337 -2.21 34.55 -5.43
N THR A 338 -1.95 33.32 -5.87
CA THR A 338 -2.53 32.13 -5.26
C THR A 338 -1.58 31.48 -4.25
N MET A 339 -0.31 31.88 -4.22
CA MET A 339 0.75 31.44 -3.31
C MET A 339 1.81 32.54 -3.13
N PRO A 340 2.31 32.74 -1.90
CA PRO A 340 3.42 33.65 -1.60
C PRO A 340 4.73 33.16 -2.23
N GLY A 341 5.66 34.10 -2.41
CA GLY A 341 7.01 33.91 -2.93
C GLY A 341 7.90 33.03 -2.06
N ASN A 342 9.20 33.03 -2.31
CA ASN A 342 10.22 32.42 -1.45
C ASN A 342 11.51 33.20 -1.64
N GLU A 343 11.65 34.29 -0.90
CA GLU A 343 12.60 35.34 -1.20
C GLU A 343 14.01 34.99 -0.74
N VAL A 344 14.97 35.66 -1.37
CA VAL A 344 16.33 35.75 -0.87
C VAL A 344 16.66 37.21 -0.61
N PHE A 345 16.73 37.58 0.66
CA PHE A 345 17.16 38.89 1.10
C PHE A 345 18.66 38.89 1.41
N VAL A 346 19.36 39.90 0.90
CA VAL A 346 20.77 40.15 1.18
C VAL A 346 20.95 41.64 1.48
N GLY A 347 20.70 42.05 2.71
CA GLY A 347 20.77 43.47 3.11
C GLY A 347 22.17 44.07 3.00
N GLN A 348 23.22 43.25 3.05
CA GLN A 348 24.62 43.69 3.02
C GLN A 348 24.94 44.64 4.19
N VAL A 349 25.72 45.71 4.01
CA VAL A 349 26.27 46.46 5.15
C VAL A 349 25.29 47.52 5.67
N GLY A 350 24.83 47.36 6.91
CA GLY A 350 23.97 48.34 7.56
C GLY A 350 22.81 47.72 8.32
N GLU A 351 21.98 48.52 8.98
CA GLU A 351 20.84 47.99 9.76
C GLU A 351 19.67 47.72 8.82
N ASN A 352 19.34 46.45 8.56
CA ASN A 352 18.29 46.09 7.62
C ASN A 352 17.04 45.58 8.35
N ASP A 353 15.87 45.95 7.84
CA ASP A 353 14.58 45.40 8.22
C ASP A 353 14.11 44.46 7.10
N TYR A 354 14.18 43.16 7.34
CA TYR A 354 13.64 42.12 6.46
C TYR A 354 12.19 41.79 6.87
N ASP A 355 11.28 41.85 5.91
CA ASP A 355 9.87 41.48 6.07
C ASP A 355 9.51 40.44 4.99
N GLY A 356 9.54 39.17 5.35
CA GLY A 356 9.29 38.05 4.43
C GLY A 356 7.82 37.88 4.08
N GLU A 357 6.93 38.22 5.00
CA GLU A 357 5.47 38.05 4.89
C GLU A 357 4.97 36.61 4.69
N GLY A 358 5.21 35.97 3.54
CA GLY A 358 4.79 34.61 3.24
C GLY A 358 5.86 33.82 2.50
N GLY A 359 5.72 32.49 2.49
CA GLY A 359 6.68 31.65 1.77
C GLY A 359 7.85 31.18 2.64
N ASP A 360 8.79 30.45 2.07
CA ASP A 360 9.99 29.99 2.79
C ASP A 360 11.19 30.89 2.45
N ASP A 361 11.42 31.92 3.26
CA ASP A 361 12.35 33.00 2.94
C ASP A 361 13.75 32.80 3.51
N LEU A 362 14.75 33.40 2.85
CA LEU A 362 16.15 33.35 3.26
C LEU A 362 16.69 34.76 3.51
N MET A 363 17.04 35.08 4.75
CA MET A 363 17.53 36.39 5.18
C MET A 363 19.01 36.35 5.54
N ALA A 364 19.85 36.94 4.68
CA ALA A 364 21.29 36.94 4.85
C ALA A 364 21.72 37.99 5.87
N GLN A 365 22.28 37.53 7.00
CA GLN A 365 22.70 38.40 8.08
C GLN A 365 24.00 39.12 7.76
N ASN A 366 24.21 40.24 8.46
CA ASN A 366 25.46 40.98 8.42
C ASN A 366 25.91 41.42 9.84
N ALA A 367 27.07 42.07 9.93
CA ALA A 367 27.65 42.46 11.23
C ALA A 367 26.94 43.64 11.93
N ALA A 368 25.94 44.27 11.31
CA ALA A 368 25.12 45.33 11.90
C ALA A 368 24.00 44.74 12.77
N ILE A 369 22.96 45.54 13.06
CA ILE A 369 21.77 45.07 13.77
C ILE A 369 20.66 44.94 12.73
N ASP A 370 20.24 43.71 12.48
CA ASP A 370 19.16 43.40 11.56
C ASP A 370 17.86 43.06 12.31
N ARG A 371 16.74 43.24 11.63
CA ARG A 371 15.42 42.78 12.05
C ARG A 371 14.95 41.76 11.03
N ASN A 372 14.59 40.59 11.54
CA ASN A 372 14.16 39.44 10.77
C ASN A 372 12.70 39.14 11.13
N ALA A 373 11.77 39.45 10.23
CA ALA A 373 10.36 39.08 10.36
C ALA A 373 10.00 38.08 9.25
N GLY A 374 10.05 36.78 9.57
CA GLY A 374 9.71 35.72 8.60
C GLY A 374 8.22 35.66 8.30
N SER A 375 7.39 35.88 9.32
CA SER A 375 5.92 35.77 9.22
C SER A 375 5.48 34.34 8.86
N ALA A 376 5.02 34.07 7.64
CA ALA A 376 4.34 32.82 7.30
C ALA A 376 5.10 31.93 6.29
N GLY A 377 5.96 31.07 6.81
CA GLY A 377 6.41 29.83 6.17
C GLY A 377 7.54 29.24 6.98
N PHE A 378 8.57 28.67 6.35
CA PHE A 378 9.71 28.13 7.08
C PHE A 378 10.97 28.92 6.77
N ASP A 379 11.22 29.94 7.60
CA ASP A 379 12.13 31.04 7.28
C ASP A 379 13.52 30.84 7.90
N TRP A 380 14.54 31.33 7.19
CA TRP A 380 15.95 31.13 7.53
C TRP A 380 16.69 32.44 7.73
N ALA A 381 17.44 32.52 8.83
CA ALA A 381 18.59 33.39 8.95
C ALA A 381 19.86 32.67 8.45
N PHE A 382 20.77 33.35 7.73
CA PHE A 382 22.06 32.76 7.38
C PHE A 382 23.23 33.74 7.29
N HIS A 383 24.41 33.31 7.72
CA HIS A 383 25.59 34.16 7.92
C HIS A 383 26.69 33.98 6.86
N GLN A 384 26.31 33.78 5.60
CA GLN A 384 27.26 33.54 4.50
C GLN A 384 28.26 34.70 4.28
N TYR A 385 27.81 35.94 4.49
CA TYR A 385 28.59 37.15 4.20
C TYR A 385 29.37 37.68 5.40
N ASP A 386 29.19 37.07 6.57
CA ASP A 386 29.73 37.60 7.81
C ASP A 386 31.26 37.57 7.88
N THR A 387 31.78 38.42 8.76
CA THR A 387 33.22 38.57 9.00
C THR A 387 33.64 38.18 10.41
N VAL A 388 32.68 37.85 11.26
CA VAL A 388 32.80 37.35 12.64
C VAL A 388 31.80 36.22 12.84
N GLY A 389 31.87 35.51 13.96
CA GLY A 389 30.87 34.50 14.27
C GLY A 389 29.58 35.13 14.81
N ALA A 390 28.45 34.55 14.44
CA ALA A 390 27.10 34.86 14.87
C ALA A 390 26.92 34.64 16.39
N ASP A 391 26.04 35.40 17.02
CA ASP A 391 25.64 35.23 18.43
C ASP A 391 24.12 35.32 18.55
N ASP A 392 23.49 34.40 17.85
CA ASP A 392 22.07 34.44 17.56
C ASP A 392 21.27 33.83 18.70
N ASP A 393 20.06 34.35 18.84
CA ASP A 393 19.10 33.90 19.81
C ASP A 393 17.72 34.24 19.32
N LEU A 394 17.11 33.27 18.63
CA LEU A 394 15.79 33.41 18.04
C LEU A 394 14.73 33.77 19.10
N GLU A 395 15.01 33.60 20.42
CA GLU A 395 14.10 33.98 21.52
C GLU A 395 14.16 35.42 21.97
N ILE A 396 15.26 36.10 21.70
CA ILE A 396 15.34 37.48 22.08
C ILE A 396 14.59 38.35 21.08
N ASN A 397 13.82 39.29 21.65
CA ASN A 397 13.10 40.30 20.90
C ASN A 397 12.01 39.75 19.95
N ARG A 398 11.48 38.54 20.23
CA ARG A 398 10.30 37.87 19.61
C ARG A 398 8.96 38.65 19.61
N ASN A 399 8.96 39.95 19.85
CA ASN A 399 7.72 40.74 19.84
C ASN A 399 8.05 42.08 19.22
N LEU A 400 7.93 42.15 17.90
CA LEU A 400 8.06 43.38 17.11
C LEU A 400 6.77 44.20 17.24
N GLY A 401 6.45 44.64 18.47
CA GLY A 401 5.29 45.48 18.77
C GLY A 401 5.52 46.97 18.48
N PRO A 402 4.46 47.79 18.29
CA PRO A 402 4.56 49.18 17.82
C PRO A 402 5.05 50.23 18.86
N LEU A 403 5.82 49.85 19.88
CA LEU A 403 6.27 50.77 20.96
C LEU A 403 7.73 50.49 21.37
N PRO A 404 8.50 51.49 21.86
CA PRO A 404 9.94 51.51 21.66
C PRO A 404 10.64 50.39 22.44
N LEU A 405 11.31 49.52 21.70
CA LEU A 405 12.10 48.40 22.19
C LEU A 405 13.32 48.89 22.98
N GLN A 406 13.78 48.09 23.94
CA GLN A 406 15.01 48.41 24.67
C GLN A 406 16.18 48.42 23.70
N VAL A 407 16.94 49.51 23.69
CA VAL A 407 18.20 49.65 22.94
C VAL A 407 19.20 48.62 23.48
N VAL A 408 19.25 47.45 22.87
CA VAL A 408 20.32 46.46 23.03
C VAL A 408 21.17 46.61 21.78
N VAL A 409 22.20 47.46 21.85
CA VAL A 409 22.99 48.00 20.72
C VAL A 409 23.78 46.94 19.93
N ASN A 410 23.62 45.64 20.22
CA ASN A 410 24.49 44.58 19.71
C ASN A 410 23.73 43.27 19.41
N ARG A 411 22.41 43.28 19.16
CA ARG A 411 21.72 42.00 18.85
C ARG A 411 20.55 42.17 17.90
N ASP A 412 20.52 41.28 16.91
CA ASP A 412 19.45 41.14 15.93
C ASP A 412 18.11 40.78 16.58
N ARG A 413 17.06 40.97 15.81
CA ARG A 413 15.68 40.75 16.25
C ARG A 413 15.04 39.71 15.35
N TRP A 414 14.30 38.79 15.97
CA TRP A 414 13.73 37.63 15.32
C TRP A 414 12.25 37.57 15.63
N ASP A 415 11.41 37.40 14.62
CA ASP A 415 9.98 37.14 14.76
C ASP A 415 9.58 36.11 13.72
N GLU A 416 8.96 35.01 14.17
CA GLU A 416 8.56 33.88 13.31
C GLU A 416 9.70 33.40 12.39
N MET A 417 10.82 33.01 13.00
CA MET A 417 11.99 32.43 12.34
C MET A 417 12.24 31.02 12.88
N GLU A 418 12.38 30.04 11.99
CA GLU A 418 12.45 28.61 12.31
C GLU A 418 13.78 27.95 11.96
N ALA A 419 14.66 28.65 11.25
CA ALA A 419 15.98 28.13 10.93
C ALA A 419 17.08 29.18 10.98
N ASP A 420 18.28 28.71 11.28
CA ASP A 420 19.46 29.53 11.44
C ASP A 420 20.68 28.76 10.94
N SER A 421 21.45 29.40 10.06
CA SER A 421 22.70 28.87 9.53
C SER A 421 23.86 29.81 9.81
N GLY A 422 24.79 29.35 10.64
CA GLY A 422 26.05 29.98 10.93
C GLY A 422 26.99 30.09 9.73
N SER A 423 28.19 30.53 10.05
CA SER A 423 29.19 31.06 9.14
C SER A 423 30.40 30.11 9.05
N ARG A 424 31.55 30.66 8.69
CA ARG A 424 32.83 29.94 8.76
C ARG A 424 33.61 30.21 10.06
N PHE A 425 33.02 30.97 10.98
CA PHE A 425 33.61 31.39 12.23
C PHE A 425 32.94 30.66 13.38
N ASN A 426 33.42 30.86 14.60
CA ASN A 426 32.81 30.23 15.76
C ASN A 426 31.51 30.93 16.13
N ASP A 427 30.40 30.29 15.80
CA ASP A 427 29.06 30.80 15.96
C ASP A 427 28.43 30.31 17.28
N THR A 428 27.47 31.07 17.80
CA THR A 428 26.63 30.68 18.93
C THR A 428 25.18 30.80 18.52
N LEU A 429 24.58 29.68 18.11
CA LEU A 429 23.23 29.62 17.57
C LEU A 429 22.26 29.07 18.61
N ARG A 430 21.16 29.77 18.84
CA ARG A 430 20.17 29.38 19.85
C ARG A 430 18.76 29.46 19.26
N GLY A 431 18.14 28.29 19.17
CA GLY A 431 16.76 28.11 18.72
C GLY A 431 15.72 28.62 19.69
N SER A 432 14.50 28.16 19.47
CA SER A 432 13.27 28.58 20.10
C SER A 432 12.81 27.71 21.26
N THR A 433 11.88 28.25 22.03
CA THR A 433 11.25 27.50 23.13
C THR A 433 9.88 26.92 22.72
N VAL A 434 9.47 27.09 21.45
CA VAL A 434 8.14 26.79 20.92
C VAL A 434 8.28 26.22 19.52
N ALA A 435 7.68 25.07 19.26
CA ALA A 435 7.70 24.45 17.93
C ALA A 435 6.98 25.31 16.88
N PRO A 436 7.43 25.31 15.60
CA PRO A 436 6.75 26.03 14.52
C PRO A 436 5.25 25.75 14.42
N LYS A 437 4.83 24.49 14.57
CA LYS A 437 3.40 24.08 14.56
C LYS A 437 2.52 24.71 15.64
N ASP A 438 3.13 25.20 16.72
CA ASP A 438 2.43 25.82 17.85
C ASP A 438 2.37 27.36 17.73
N ILE A 439 3.12 27.93 16.78
CA ILE A 439 3.09 29.34 16.39
C ILE A 439 2.10 29.43 15.23
N ALA A 440 0.94 30.06 15.48
CA ALA A 440 -0.24 29.96 14.63
C ALA A 440 -0.16 30.78 13.31
N GLY A 441 1.03 30.93 12.72
CA GLY A 441 1.31 31.79 11.55
C GLY A 441 0.75 33.19 11.75
N GLY A 442 1.50 34.06 12.45
CA GLY A 442 1.10 35.43 12.74
C GLY A 442 0.91 36.30 11.49
N GLY A 443 1.52 35.90 10.37
CA GLY A 443 1.38 36.52 9.04
C GLY A 443 -0.01 36.39 8.40
N PHE A 444 -0.29 37.27 7.44
CA PHE A 444 -1.56 37.32 6.70
C PHE A 444 -1.75 36.17 5.70
N SER A 445 -0.66 35.48 5.34
CA SER A 445 -0.58 34.59 4.18
C SER A 445 -0.62 33.09 4.53
N GLY A 446 -0.21 32.63 5.72
CA GLY A 446 0.01 31.18 5.91
C GLY A 446 0.28 30.62 7.32
N CYS A 447 1.13 29.59 7.38
CA CYS A 447 1.50 28.85 8.59
C CYS A 447 2.95 28.37 8.53
N ASN A 448 3.55 28.10 9.69
CA ASN A 448 5.00 27.90 9.79
C ASN A 448 5.34 26.40 9.70
N ALA A 449 5.60 25.93 8.48
CA ALA A 449 5.87 24.52 8.22
C ALA A 449 6.65 24.32 6.92
N LEU A 450 7.53 23.32 6.91
CA LEU A 450 8.31 22.94 5.73
C LEU A 450 7.74 21.65 5.12
N ASP A 451 7.37 21.70 3.84
CA ASP A 451 6.87 20.53 3.11
C ASP A 451 8.00 19.82 2.33
N PRO A 452 7.73 18.64 1.71
CA PRO A 452 8.74 17.94 0.92
C PRO A 452 9.28 18.74 -0.28
N THR A 453 8.52 19.68 -0.84
CA THR A 453 8.97 20.54 -1.95
C THR A 453 9.94 21.59 -1.42
N GLY A 454 9.63 22.23 -0.29
CA GLY A 454 10.52 23.15 0.40
C GLY A 454 11.85 22.49 0.78
N VAL A 455 11.79 21.25 1.32
CA VAL A 455 13.00 20.45 1.55
C VAL A 455 13.79 20.20 0.26
N ALA A 456 13.12 19.96 -0.87
CA ALA A 456 13.78 19.75 -2.15
C ALA A 456 14.34 21.04 -2.79
N ARG A 457 13.88 22.22 -2.36
CA ARG A 457 14.36 23.53 -2.82
C ARG A 457 15.81 23.79 -2.37
N ILE A 458 16.20 23.26 -1.21
CA ILE A 458 17.55 23.36 -0.65
C ILE A 458 18.29 22.04 -0.87
N THR A 459 19.30 22.05 -1.75
CA THR A 459 20.09 20.86 -2.06
C THR A 459 20.80 20.35 -0.80
N GLY A 460 20.51 19.11 -0.39
CA GLY A 460 21.10 18.45 0.78
C GLY A 460 20.20 18.44 2.01
N LEU A 461 19.16 19.29 2.09
CA LEU A 461 18.28 19.37 3.26
C LEU A 461 17.45 18.09 3.46
N ASP A 462 17.17 17.35 2.39
CA ASP A 462 16.51 16.02 2.39
C ASP A 462 17.25 14.97 3.25
N ARG A 463 18.53 15.23 3.55
CA ARG A 463 19.35 14.36 4.40
C ARG A 463 19.14 14.61 5.88
N LEU A 464 18.83 15.85 6.25
CA LEU A 464 18.56 16.24 7.62
C LEU A 464 17.07 16.03 7.94
N VAL A 465 16.18 16.52 7.05
CA VAL A 465 14.72 16.41 7.18
C VAL A 465 14.21 15.19 6.41
N GLN A 466 14.24 14.03 7.06
CA GLN A 466 13.84 12.75 6.43
C GLN A 466 12.42 12.30 6.77
N VAL A 467 11.80 12.90 7.79
CA VAL A 467 10.50 12.49 8.33
C VAL A 467 9.66 13.73 8.52
N PHE A 468 8.40 13.63 8.11
CA PHE A 468 7.39 14.68 8.22
C PHE A 468 6.30 14.14 9.16
N PRO A 469 6.39 14.36 10.47
CA PRO A 469 5.46 13.74 11.42
C PRO A 469 4.19 14.57 11.65
N THR A 470 4.17 15.83 11.23
CA THR A 470 3.08 16.77 11.51
C THR A 470 2.02 16.70 10.41
N GLU A 471 0.76 16.58 10.80
CA GLU A 471 -0.37 16.63 9.86
C GLU A 471 -0.69 18.09 9.53
N LEU A 472 -0.84 18.41 8.24
CA LEU A 472 -1.14 19.77 7.77
C LEU A 472 -2.52 20.34 8.21
N PRO A 473 -3.64 19.57 8.24
CA PRO A 473 -4.97 20.16 8.52
C PRO A 473 -5.11 20.85 9.88
N PRO A 474 -4.53 20.34 10.99
CA PRO A 474 -4.46 21.08 12.24
C PRO A 474 -3.73 22.44 12.14
N LEU A 475 -2.66 22.54 11.36
CA LEU A 475 -1.92 23.80 11.17
C LEU A 475 -2.75 24.80 10.39
N VAL A 476 -3.38 24.36 9.30
CA VAL A 476 -4.32 25.19 8.51
C VAL A 476 -5.45 25.74 9.39
N ALA A 477 -5.98 24.91 10.30
CA ALA A 477 -7.05 25.33 11.21
C ALA A 477 -6.57 26.28 12.32
N ALA A 478 -5.28 26.25 12.65
CA ALA A 478 -4.66 27.14 13.62
C ALA A 478 -4.25 28.48 13.00
N SER A 479 -3.84 28.49 11.72
CA SER A 479 -3.43 29.67 10.95
C SER A 479 -4.48 30.79 10.98
N ALA A 480 -4.03 32.03 11.19
CA ALA A 480 -4.88 33.21 11.12
C ALA A 480 -5.55 33.39 9.74
N ALA A 481 -4.85 33.00 8.67
CA ALA A 481 -5.33 33.05 7.29
C ALA A 481 -6.32 31.91 6.95
N GLY A 482 -6.38 30.86 7.78
CA GLY A 482 -7.17 29.66 7.52
C GLY A 482 -6.69 28.84 6.30
N ARG A 483 -5.45 29.09 5.86
CA ARG A 483 -4.74 28.41 4.76
C ARG A 483 -3.25 28.28 5.11
N CYS A 484 -2.58 27.32 4.49
CA CYS A 484 -1.14 27.13 4.55
C CYS A 484 -0.64 27.02 3.11
N PRO A 485 -0.09 28.08 2.52
CA PRO A 485 0.36 28.08 1.14
C PRO A 485 1.77 27.46 1.06
N LEU A 486 1.86 26.18 1.41
CA LEU A 486 3.07 25.40 1.19
C LEU A 486 3.21 25.15 -0.31
N THR A 487 4.44 25.18 -0.82
CA THR A 487 4.78 25.15 -2.26
C THR A 487 4.53 23.78 -2.90
N GLY A 488 3.25 23.42 -2.93
CA GLY A 488 2.71 22.34 -3.71
C GLY A 488 2.17 22.79 -5.06
N ALA A 489 1.97 24.07 -5.35
CA ALA A 489 1.64 24.45 -6.72
C ALA A 489 2.89 24.41 -7.60
N PRO A 490 2.74 23.92 -8.84
CA PRO A 490 3.80 23.97 -9.82
C PRO A 490 4.24 25.40 -10.17
N ASP A 491 5.55 25.56 -10.36
CA ASP A 491 6.19 26.46 -11.34
C ASP A 491 5.20 26.99 -12.39
N PRO A 492 5.03 28.32 -12.55
CA PRO A 492 4.19 28.93 -13.59
C PRO A 492 4.51 28.38 -14.99
N ALA A 493 5.75 27.95 -15.19
CA ALA A 493 6.22 27.39 -16.44
C ALA A 493 5.81 25.90 -16.60
N ASN A 494 5.44 25.16 -15.55
CA ASN A 494 5.19 23.71 -15.64
C ASN A 494 4.09 23.18 -14.70
N PRO A 495 2.80 23.35 -15.06
CA PRO A 495 1.66 23.12 -14.18
C PRO A 495 1.39 21.62 -13.90
N GLY A 496 2.21 20.99 -13.06
CA GLY A 496 1.90 19.71 -12.44
C GLY A 496 0.71 19.82 -11.47
N PRO A 497 -0.05 18.75 -11.20
CA PRO A 497 -1.17 18.86 -10.28
C PRO A 497 -0.68 19.19 -8.88
N ALA A 498 -1.05 20.37 -8.37
CA ALA A 498 -0.83 20.74 -6.99
C ALA A 498 -1.41 19.66 -6.05
N PRO A 499 -0.73 19.28 -4.96
CA PRO A 499 -1.38 18.61 -3.85
C PRO A 499 -2.61 19.44 -3.46
N LYS A 500 -3.78 18.81 -3.47
CA LYS A 500 -4.99 19.49 -3.03
C LYS A 500 -4.81 19.93 -1.59
N ASN A 501 -5.15 21.17 -1.28
CA ASN A 501 -5.24 21.72 0.06
C ASN A 501 -5.72 20.66 1.08
N GLY A 502 -4.90 20.34 2.08
CA GLY A 502 -5.33 19.58 3.27
C GLY A 502 -5.07 18.07 3.30
N GLU A 503 -4.21 17.50 2.46
CA GLU A 503 -3.69 16.13 2.66
C GLU A 503 -2.16 16.11 2.49
N GLY A 504 -1.42 16.18 3.59
CA GLY A 504 0.05 16.20 3.54
C GLY A 504 0.68 16.15 4.93
N LEU A 505 1.81 15.46 5.00
CA LEU A 505 2.69 15.46 6.16
C LEU A 505 3.77 16.52 5.96
N VAL A 506 4.01 17.33 6.97
CA VAL A 506 4.97 18.45 6.96
C VAL A 506 5.94 18.36 8.14
N TRP A 507 7.01 19.15 8.10
CA TRP A 507 7.95 19.35 9.19
C TRP A 507 7.61 20.68 9.87
N ALA A 508 7.19 20.62 11.12
CA ALA A 508 6.91 21.80 11.95
C ALA A 508 7.17 21.48 13.44
N GLU A 509 8.05 20.52 13.71
CA GLU A 509 8.28 19.99 15.06
C GLU A 509 9.35 20.73 15.85
N GLY A 510 10.24 21.48 15.21
CA GLY A 510 11.34 22.21 15.84
C GLY A 510 12.16 22.97 14.82
N ASP A 511 13.21 23.64 15.32
CA ASP A 511 14.08 24.50 14.52
C ASP A 511 15.12 23.69 13.72
N ILE A 512 15.68 24.29 12.67
CA ILE A 512 16.82 23.73 11.93
C ILE A 512 18.04 24.65 12.12
N LEU A 513 19.06 24.15 12.81
CA LEU A 513 20.26 24.92 13.19
C LEU A 513 21.51 24.32 12.55
N LEU A 514 22.25 25.12 11.78
CA LEU A 514 23.44 24.70 11.04
C LEU A 514 24.66 25.52 11.51
N GLY A 515 25.70 24.90 12.05
CA GLY A 515 26.87 25.59 12.63
C GLY A 515 27.79 26.19 11.57
N GLY A 516 28.26 25.37 10.63
CA GLY A 516 29.11 25.78 9.53
C GLY A 516 30.54 25.29 9.68
N ALA A 517 31.53 26.09 9.28
CA ALA A 517 32.94 25.64 9.31
C ALA A 517 33.65 25.92 10.65
N GLY A 518 32.92 26.50 11.61
CA GLY A 518 33.38 27.08 12.86
C GLY A 518 33.74 26.08 13.94
N SER A 519 33.77 26.54 15.19
CA SER A 519 33.66 25.64 16.35
C SER A 519 32.50 26.18 17.17
N ASP A 520 31.35 25.57 16.97
CA ASP A 520 30.08 26.24 17.18
C ASP A 520 29.41 25.76 18.46
N LEU A 521 28.67 26.68 19.09
CA LEU A 521 27.85 26.37 20.26
C LEU A 521 26.39 26.46 19.83
N ILE A 522 25.72 25.32 19.75
CA ILE A 522 24.35 25.23 19.22
C ILE A 522 23.41 24.73 20.32
N GLU A 523 22.29 25.42 20.53
CA GLU A 523 21.27 25.06 21.52
C GLU A 523 19.88 25.11 20.87
N GLY A 524 19.21 23.96 20.73
CA GLY A 524 17.82 23.89 20.24
C GLY A 524 16.80 24.45 21.25
N ARG A 525 16.87 23.94 22.50
CA ARG A 525 16.14 24.33 23.74
C ARG A 525 14.82 23.64 23.99
N SER A 526 13.93 23.54 23.01
CA SER A 526 12.59 22.94 23.17
C SER A 526 12.09 22.44 21.83
N ALA A 527 11.13 21.50 21.87
CA ALA A 527 10.62 20.84 20.68
C ALA A 527 11.61 19.82 20.08
N ASP A 528 11.36 19.33 18.86
CA ASP A 528 12.19 18.29 18.25
C ASP A 528 13.09 18.94 17.17
N ASP A 529 14.29 19.37 17.56
CA ASP A 529 15.17 20.18 16.70
C ASP A 529 16.08 19.34 15.80
N ILE A 530 16.52 19.93 14.68
CA ILE A 530 17.54 19.38 13.79
C ILE A 530 18.79 20.25 13.89
N ILE A 531 19.92 19.64 14.24
CA ILE A 531 21.19 20.34 14.44
C ILE A 531 22.28 19.69 13.57
N ASP A 532 23.02 20.47 12.80
CA ASP A 532 24.24 20.05 12.10
C ASP A 532 25.39 20.99 12.46
N GLY A 533 26.53 20.48 12.93
CA GLY A 533 27.67 21.32 13.29
C GLY A 533 28.49 21.82 12.10
N ASP A 534 28.67 20.98 11.08
CA ASP A 534 29.71 21.19 10.05
C ASP A 534 29.20 21.82 8.75
N HIS A 535 27.89 21.84 8.53
CA HIS A 535 27.31 22.37 7.30
C HIS A 535 26.74 23.76 7.52
N ALA A 536 26.74 24.56 6.45
CA ALA A 536 26.06 25.84 6.40
C ALA A 536 25.24 25.95 5.11
N LEU A 537 24.19 26.77 5.14
CA LEU A 537 23.44 27.19 3.96
C LEU A 537 24.29 28.12 3.11
N GLN A 538 24.41 27.80 1.82
CA GLN A 538 24.98 28.66 0.80
C GLN A 538 23.93 28.99 -0.26
N VAL A 539 23.80 30.27 -0.55
CA VAL A 539 22.86 30.82 -1.52
C VAL A 539 23.63 31.59 -2.60
N ARG A 540 23.28 31.35 -3.88
CA ARG A 540 23.95 31.97 -5.03
C ARG A 540 23.05 32.09 -6.26
N ILE A 541 23.37 33.03 -7.13
CA ILE A 541 22.77 33.21 -8.46
C ILE A 541 23.59 32.42 -9.49
N SER A 542 22.96 31.45 -10.13
CA SER A 542 23.53 30.63 -11.21
C SER A 542 23.02 31.11 -12.56
N VAL A 543 23.93 31.44 -13.48
CA VAL A 543 23.58 31.78 -14.87
C VAL A 543 23.60 30.51 -15.70
N ARG A 544 22.48 30.12 -16.31
CA ARG A 544 22.34 28.85 -17.03
C ARG A 544 22.04 29.06 -18.52
N THR A 545 22.27 28.02 -19.34
CA THR A 545 21.82 28.05 -20.75
C THR A 545 20.32 27.84 -20.83
N LEU A 546 19.66 28.49 -21.80
CA LEU A 546 18.24 28.31 -22.07
C LEU A 546 17.97 27.14 -23.04
N ASP A 547 16.82 26.51 -22.91
CA ASP A 547 16.29 25.55 -23.89
C ASP A 547 15.54 26.26 -25.04
N ASN A 548 14.95 25.49 -25.95
CA ASN A 548 14.21 26.04 -27.09
C ASN A 548 12.90 26.75 -26.68
N ALA A 549 12.44 26.57 -25.45
CA ALA A 549 11.27 27.23 -24.89
C ALA A 549 11.65 28.44 -24.03
N GLY A 550 12.94 28.82 -23.99
CA GLY A 550 13.41 29.96 -23.21
C GLY A 550 13.64 29.66 -21.73
N LYS A 551 13.61 28.39 -21.30
CA LYS A 551 13.75 28.04 -19.87
C LYS A 551 15.19 27.66 -19.49
N PRO A 552 15.63 27.96 -18.25
CA PRO A 552 16.90 27.48 -17.72
C PRO A 552 17.07 25.96 -17.80
N THR A 553 18.18 25.51 -18.37
CA THR A 553 18.62 24.11 -18.34
C THR A 553 19.53 23.83 -17.15
N ALA A 554 19.93 22.57 -16.93
CA ALA A 554 20.89 22.23 -15.89
C ALA A 554 22.35 22.69 -16.16
N THR A 555 22.65 23.24 -17.34
CA THR A 555 24.02 23.63 -17.70
C THR A 555 24.33 25.04 -17.18
N GLU A 556 25.10 25.12 -16.10
CA GLU A 556 25.60 26.38 -15.55
C GLU A 556 26.75 26.96 -16.39
N LEU A 557 26.63 28.23 -16.79
CA LEU A 557 27.66 29.01 -17.49
C LEU A 557 28.65 29.62 -16.49
N GLY A 558 28.14 30.31 -15.48
CA GLY A 558 28.87 30.96 -14.39
C GLY A 558 27.94 31.18 -13.19
N TRP A 559 28.49 31.66 -12.09
CA TRP A 559 27.69 31.96 -10.89
C TRP A 559 28.34 33.08 -10.06
N THR A 560 27.52 33.74 -9.26
CA THR A 560 27.91 34.77 -8.29
C THR A 560 26.98 34.66 -7.09
N ASP A 561 27.33 35.27 -5.97
CA ASP A 561 26.49 35.39 -4.78
C ASP A 561 25.98 36.82 -4.57
N LEU A 562 26.35 37.76 -5.44
CA LEU A 562 25.86 39.14 -5.46
C LEU A 562 25.65 39.62 -6.90
N ILE A 563 24.72 40.55 -7.15
CA ILE A 563 24.38 41.05 -8.51
C ILE A 563 25.55 41.89 -9.08
N GLU A 564 26.14 42.72 -8.22
CA GLU A 564 27.39 43.43 -8.41
C GLU A 564 28.63 42.52 -8.33
N GLY A 565 28.43 41.24 -8.01
CA GLY A 565 29.47 40.22 -7.91
C GLY A 565 30.00 39.75 -9.27
N LYS A 566 31.29 39.40 -9.29
CA LYS A 566 31.96 38.83 -10.46
C LYS A 566 31.78 37.31 -10.50
N ASN A 567 31.88 36.72 -11.69
CA ASN A 567 31.80 35.27 -11.83
C ASN A 567 32.84 34.55 -10.93
N LYS A 568 32.34 33.73 -10.01
CA LYS A 568 33.12 32.91 -9.08
C LYS A 568 33.48 31.53 -9.63
N LYS A 569 32.90 31.13 -10.77
CA LYS A 569 33.27 29.88 -11.44
C LYS A 569 34.70 29.93 -11.98
N SER A 570 35.55 29.04 -11.48
CA SER A 570 36.99 28.98 -11.82
C SER A 570 37.25 28.95 -13.33
N GLY A 571 37.97 29.95 -13.83
CA GLY A 571 38.33 30.09 -15.24
C GLY A 571 37.15 30.34 -16.21
N GLY A 572 35.94 30.58 -15.69
CA GLY A 572 34.73 30.79 -16.47
C GLY A 572 34.38 32.26 -16.72
N SER A 573 33.23 32.46 -17.36
CA SER A 573 32.51 33.73 -17.51
C SER A 573 31.01 33.45 -17.40
N PHE A 574 30.16 34.48 -17.39
CA PHE A 574 28.69 34.28 -17.41
C PHE A 574 28.14 33.88 -18.80
N GLY A 575 29.00 33.78 -19.82
CA GLY A 575 28.60 33.44 -21.19
C GLY A 575 29.46 34.12 -22.25
N PRO A 576 29.13 33.94 -23.54
CA PRO A 576 29.78 34.66 -24.64
C PRO A 576 29.72 36.18 -24.44
N GLY A 577 30.81 36.90 -24.72
CA GLY A 577 30.87 38.35 -24.55
C GLY A 577 31.24 38.84 -23.14
N THR A 578 31.26 37.97 -22.14
CA THR A 578 31.68 38.31 -20.77
C THR A 578 33.08 37.78 -20.44
N THR A 579 33.71 38.36 -19.41
CA THR A 579 35.00 37.92 -18.87
C THR A 579 34.85 37.52 -17.40
N ALA A 580 35.88 36.89 -16.81
CA ALA A 580 35.90 36.59 -15.37
C ALA A 580 35.82 37.84 -14.47
N ASN A 581 36.08 39.03 -15.01
CA ASN A 581 36.01 40.31 -14.27
C ASN A 581 34.70 41.07 -14.48
N THR A 582 33.83 40.61 -15.37
CA THR A 582 32.51 41.21 -15.63
C THR A 582 31.59 40.86 -14.45
N THR A 583 30.90 41.85 -13.89
CA THR A 583 29.87 41.63 -12.86
C THR A 583 28.58 41.08 -13.51
N LEU A 584 27.68 40.47 -12.72
CA LEU A 584 26.42 39.97 -13.28
C LEU A 584 25.58 41.12 -13.85
N GLN A 585 25.48 42.22 -13.11
CA GLN A 585 24.85 43.46 -13.58
C GLN A 585 25.39 43.92 -14.96
N GLN A 586 26.71 44.04 -15.11
CA GLN A 586 27.32 44.44 -16.39
C GLN A 586 27.01 43.46 -17.52
N ALA A 587 26.89 42.17 -17.21
CA ALA A 587 26.54 41.15 -18.20
C ALA A 587 25.09 41.33 -18.69
N ILE A 588 24.16 41.66 -17.80
CA ILE A 588 22.74 41.86 -18.11
C ILE A 588 22.53 43.13 -18.94
N PHE A 589 23.02 44.28 -18.48
CA PHE A 589 22.90 45.54 -19.24
C PHE A 589 23.58 45.47 -20.61
N SER A 590 24.69 44.73 -20.75
CA SER A 590 25.31 44.50 -22.06
C SER A 590 24.53 43.55 -22.98
N GLY A 591 23.53 42.82 -22.46
CA GLY A 591 22.73 41.81 -23.16
C GLY A 591 23.45 40.48 -23.36
N ALA A 592 24.55 40.26 -22.64
CA ALA A 592 25.28 39.00 -22.67
C ALA A 592 24.63 37.93 -21.79
N VAL A 593 23.80 38.35 -20.82
CA VAL A 593 22.95 37.52 -19.96
C VAL A 593 21.54 38.09 -20.01
N LYS A 594 20.54 37.22 -20.07
CA LYS A 594 19.11 37.54 -19.87
C LYS A 594 18.66 37.12 -18.47
N GLN A 595 17.66 37.79 -17.93
CA GLN A 595 17.07 37.55 -16.60
C GLN A 595 16.49 36.14 -16.52
N ALA A 596 15.80 35.68 -17.58
CA ALA A 596 15.40 34.28 -17.75
C ALA A 596 16.52 33.22 -17.63
N GLN A 597 17.81 33.60 -17.65
CA GLN A 597 18.93 32.66 -17.43
C GLN A 597 19.30 32.48 -15.96
N LEU A 598 18.81 33.34 -15.09
CA LEU A 598 19.16 33.37 -13.67
C LEU A 598 18.38 32.30 -12.94
N VAL A 599 19.07 31.59 -12.06
CA VAL A 599 18.48 30.58 -11.18
C VAL A 599 19.10 30.73 -9.80
N VAL A 600 18.26 30.99 -8.81
CA VAL A 600 18.66 30.97 -7.40
C VAL A 600 18.98 29.51 -7.00
N VAL A 601 20.18 29.29 -6.50
CA VAL A 601 20.66 28.00 -6.02
C VAL A 601 20.86 28.09 -4.52
N ARG A 602 20.18 27.20 -3.80
CA ARG A 602 20.22 27.04 -2.35
C ARG A 602 20.80 25.65 -2.06
N GLU A 603 21.92 25.58 -1.33
CA GLU A 603 22.60 24.31 -1.06
C GLU A 603 23.27 24.28 0.32
N LEU A 604 23.19 23.14 1.00
CA LEU A 604 23.98 22.90 2.21
C LEU A 604 25.39 22.50 1.79
N VAL A 605 26.39 23.18 2.32
CA VAL A 605 27.81 22.97 1.99
C VAL A 605 28.61 22.58 3.21
N ASP A 606 29.62 21.74 3.02
CA ASP A 606 30.59 21.36 4.05
C ASP A 606 31.63 22.49 4.30
N PRO A 607 32.56 22.34 5.27
CA PRO A 607 33.58 23.35 5.57
C PRO A 607 34.55 23.64 4.40
N ALA A 608 34.59 22.76 3.39
CA ALA A 608 35.37 22.96 2.17
C ALA A 608 34.56 23.65 1.05
N GLY A 609 33.28 23.99 1.30
CA GLY A 609 32.35 24.55 0.34
C GLY A 609 31.84 23.53 -0.69
N ALA A 610 31.95 22.23 -0.41
CA ALA A 610 31.40 21.20 -1.27
C ALA A 610 29.94 20.92 -0.88
N PRO A 611 29.01 20.76 -1.84
CA PRO A 611 27.63 20.43 -1.53
C PRO A 611 27.54 19.12 -0.76
N MET A 612 26.62 19.05 0.21
CA MET A 612 26.37 17.84 1.00
C MET A 612 26.14 16.63 0.06
N GLY A 613 27.03 15.64 0.13
CA GLY A 613 27.12 14.55 -0.83
C GLY A 613 26.04 13.46 -0.72
N VAL A 614 26.19 12.36 -1.49
CA VAL A 614 25.23 11.23 -1.53
C VAL A 614 25.15 10.40 -0.24
N THR A 615 26.12 10.57 0.65
CA THR A 615 26.12 10.07 2.02
C THR A 615 26.30 11.29 2.90
N ALA A 616 25.39 11.53 3.86
CA ALA A 616 25.69 12.39 5.00
C ALA A 616 27.07 11.95 5.51
N SER A 617 28.00 12.87 5.66
CA SER A 617 29.33 12.53 6.18
C SER A 617 29.13 11.96 7.60
N THR A 618 29.08 10.62 7.74
CA THR A 618 28.70 9.94 8.99
C THR A 618 29.87 9.80 9.97
N GLY A 619 30.89 10.64 9.85
CA GLY A 619 32.08 10.53 10.67
C GLY A 619 32.32 11.86 11.31
N ALA A 620 32.04 11.94 12.61
CA ALA A 620 32.86 12.75 13.50
C ALA A 620 34.32 12.45 13.14
N ALA A 621 34.93 13.31 12.33
CA ALA A 621 36.36 13.39 12.36
C ALA A 621 36.65 13.83 13.79
N PRO A 622 37.47 13.10 14.57
CA PRO A 622 37.96 13.66 15.81
C PRO A 622 38.99 14.73 15.42
N ASP A 623 38.53 15.85 14.89
CA ASP A 623 39.35 17.05 14.78
C ASP A 623 39.55 17.66 16.17
N CYS A 624 38.62 17.44 17.11
CA CYS A 624 38.82 17.61 18.55
C CYS A 624 39.64 16.49 19.21
N ASP A 625 40.97 16.55 19.14
CA ASP A 625 41.82 15.82 20.10
C ASP A 625 41.95 16.67 21.38
N LEU A 626 41.64 16.08 22.56
CA LEU A 626 41.76 16.75 23.86
C LEU A 626 43.21 17.20 24.13
N GLY A 627 43.58 18.39 23.67
CA GLY A 627 44.90 19.00 23.87
C GLY A 627 45.63 19.49 22.63
N ALA A 628 45.07 19.38 21.42
CA ALA A 628 45.58 20.04 20.22
C ALA A 628 44.69 21.25 19.84
N THR A 629 45.25 22.23 19.12
CA THR A 629 44.45 23.29 18.47
C THR A 629 43.66 22.66 17.32
N ALA A 630 42.54 22.02 17.65
CA ALA A 630 41.49 21.64 16.72
C ALA A 630 40.86 22.91 16.14
N THR A 631 40.49 22.90 14.86
CA THR A 631 40.01 24.11 14.15
C THR A 631 38.50 24.17 14.02
N ASN A 632 37.81 23.07 14.34
CA ASN A 632 36.37 22.93 14.34
C ASN A 632 36.03 21.95 15.48
N CYS A 633 35.05 22.28 16.33
CA CYS A 633 34.76 21.56 17.56
C CYS A 633 33.36 21.95 18.05
N ASP A 634 32.35 21.27 17.54
CA ASP A 634 30.98 21.69 17.73
C ASP A 634 30.36 21.09 18.99
N ILE A 635 29.53 21.91 19.62
CA ILE A 635 28.94 21.62 20.93
C ILE A 635 27.44 21.83 20.85
N ALA A 636 26.68 20.74 20.89
CA ALA A 636 25.25 20.80 21.15
C ALA A 636 24.99 20.92 22.66
N MET A 637 24.23 21.93 23.08
CA MET A 637 23.94 22.22 24.48
C MET A 637 22.50 21.84 24.86
N PHE A 638 22.36 21.23 26.03
CA PHE A 638 21.10 20.75 26.58
C PHE A 638 20.87 21.29 27.99
N SER A 639 19.64 21.67 28.28
CA SER A 639 19.28 22.48 29.44
C SER A 639 19.20 21.74 30.78
N LEU A 640 19.17 20.40 30.75
CA LEU A 640 19.08 19.54 31.94
C LEU A 640 20.31 18.63 32.10
N PRO A 641 20.48 17.97 33.26
CA PRO A 641 21.56 17.00 33.44
C PRO A 641 21.43 15.83 32.47
N SER A 642 22.55 15.24 32.05
CA SER A 642 22.63 14.11 31.10
C SER A 642 21.73 12.92 31.50
N THR A 643 21.50 12.70 32.80
CA THR A 643 20.59 11.65 33.31
C THR A 643 19.12 11.85 32.96
N SER A 644 18.77 13.04 32.49
CA SER A 644 17.42 13.41 32.05
C SER A 644 17.21 13.13 30.57
N TYR A 645 18.21 12.60 29.85
CA TYR A 645 18.16 12.34 28.43
C TYR A 645 18.48 10.88 28.09
N GLN A 646 17.89 10.40 27.01
CA GLN A 646 18.29 9.19 26.32
C GLN A 646 19.05 9.59 25.06
N ILE A 647 20.33 9.23 25.01
CA ILE A 647 21.22 9.53 23.89
C ILE A 647 21.46 8.24 23.08
N ARG A 648 21.23 8.29 21.77
CA ARG A 648 21.40 7.15 20.87
C ARG A 648 21.91 7.58 19.50
N THR A 649 23.06 7.05 19.11
CA THR A 649 23.58 7.20 17.74
C THR A 649 22.95 6.16 16.81
N LYS A 650 22.44 6.62 15.67
CA LYS A 650 21.89 5.81 14.58
C LYS A 650 23.02 5.25 13.69
N ALA A 651 22.65 4.34 12.79
CA ALA A 651 23.61 3.71 11.86
C ALA A 651 24.11 4.66 10.77
N ASP A 652 23.35 5.73 10.48
CA ASP A 652 23.69 6.82 9.56
C ASP A 652 24.57 7.89 10.23
N GLY A 653 25.06 7.66 11.44
CA GLY A 653 25.94 8.61 12.15
C GLY A 653 25.20 9.69 12.94
N SER A 654 23.91 9.91 12.68
CA SER A 654 23.12 10.91 13.42
C SER A 654 22.98 10.50 14.90
N VAL A 655 22.96 11.48 15.80
CA VAL A 655 22.78 11.29 17.23
C VAL A 655 21.39 11.77 17.61
N ILE A 656 20.59 10.91 18.23
CA ILE A 656 19.27 11.26 18.76
C ILE A 656 19.39 11.51 20.24
N VAL A 657 18.94 12.68 20.69
CA VAL A 657 18.90 13.05 22.11
C VAL A 657 17.43 13.29 22.49
N THR A 658 16.85 12.39 23.28
CA THR A 658 15.44 12.49 23.70
C THR A 658 15.36 12.80 25.19
N GLN A 659 14.63 13.84 25.57
CA GLN A 659 14.38 14.11 26.98
C GLN A 659 13.47 13.04 27.62
N LEU A 660 13.91 12.46 28.74
CA LEU A 660 13.18 11.45 29.50
C LEU A 660 12.20 12.08 30.49
N GLY A 661 10.95 11.60 30.48
CA GLY A 661 9.99 11.89 31.55
C GLY A 661 8.87 12.89 31.21
N VAL A 662 8.72 13.26 29.94
CA VAL A 662 7.57 14.06 29.48
C VAL A 662 6.47 13.09 29.03
N VAL A 663 5.55 12.80 29.95
CA VAL A 663 4.31 12.10 29.61
C VAL A 663 3.42 13.09 28.87
N GLY A 664 3.06 12.77 27.63
CA GLY A 664 2.34 13.64 26.71
C GLY A 664 1.19 14.43 27.33
N GLY A 665 1.22 15.74 27.10
CA GLY A 665 0.05 16.60 27.16
C GLY A 665 -0.45 16.81 25.75
N GLY A 666 -1.42 16.00 25.32
CA GLY A 666 -2.18 16.28 24.10
C GLY A 666 -2.97 17.60 24.23
N GLY A 667 -3.26 18.18 23.08
CA GLY A 667 -3.86 19.49 22.86
C GLY A 667 -5.01 19.91 23.79
N GLY A 668 -5.09 21.21 24.00
CA GLY A 668 -6.19 21.89 24.65
C GLY A 668 -5.94 23.40 24.65
N GLY A 669 -6.44 24.07 23.61
CA GLY A 669 -6.17 25.48 23.33
C GLY A 669 -6.67 26.48 24.37
N GLY A 670 -6.25 27.72 24.16
CA GLY A 670 -6.74 28.90 24.85
C GLY A 670 -5.84 30.09 24.56
N GLY A 671 -6.19 30.85 23.54
CA GLY A 671 -5.51 32.10 23.21
C GLY A 671 -5.57 33.15 24.32
N GLY A 672 -4.74 34.18 24.16
CA GLY A 672 -4.76 35.39 24.96
C GLY A 672 -3.38 35.79 25.42
N GLY A 673 -2.80 36.78 24.73
CA GLY A 673 -1.50 37.34 25.04
C GLY A 673 -1.37 37.95 26.43
N GLY A 674 -0.13 38.25 26.78
CA GLY A 674 0.22 39.00 27.98
C GLY A 674 1.56 38.56 28.53
N GLY A 675 2.58 39.39 28.29
CA GLY A 675 3.94 39.18 28.77
C GLY A 675 4.05 38.89 30.26
N GLY A 676 5.02 38.04 30.59
CA GLY A 676 5.41 37.72 31.94
C GLY A 676 6.66 36.85 31.94
N GLY A 677 7.83 37.49 32.07
CA GLY A 677 9.12 36.82 32.21
C GLY A 677 9.11 35.80 33.35
N GLY A 678 9.36 34.56 33.00
CA GLY A 678 9.57 33.44 33.90
C GLY A 678 10.13 32.27 33.09
N GLY A 679 11.47 32.20 32.98
CA GLY A 679 12.21 31.19 32.21
C GLY A 679 12.09 29.77 32.78
N GLY A 680 10.92 29.16 32.61
CA GLY A 680 10.80 27.70 32.61
C GLY A 680 10.93 27.23 31.18
N ARG A 681 12.08 26.65 30.81
CA ARG A 681 12.26 26.03 29.50
C ARG A 681 11.25 24.88 29.36
N ASN A 682 10.60 24.79 28.20
CA ASN A 682 9.69 23.68 27.90
C ASN A 682 10.49 22.37 27.78
N ALA A 683 9.80 21.27 27.47
CA ALA A 683 10.49 20.03 27.17
C ALA A 683 11.31 20.17 25.87
N ASP A 684 12.59 19.82 25.96
CA ASP A 684 13.65 19.70 24.93
C ASP A 684 13.41 18.53 23.96
N GLY A 685 12.15 18.07 23.84
CA GLY A 685 11.70 17.04 22.89
C GLY A 685 12.68 15.91 22.55
N THR A 686 12.82 15.66 21.25
CA THR A 686 13.71 14.68 20.61
C THR A 686 14.51 15.34 19.49
N ASP A 687 15.76 15.66 19.78
CA ASP A 687 16.63 16.33 18.84
C ASP A 687 17.41 15.34 17.97
N THR A 688 17.62 15.70 16.72
CA THR A 688 18.44 14.97 15.75
C THR A 688 19.69 15.77 15.40
N LEU A 689 20.83 15.27 15.85
CA LEU A 689 22.13 15.93 15.70
C LEU A 689 22.98 15.24 14.64
N TRP A 690 23.72 16.03 13.89
CA TRP A 690 24.67 15.63 12.86
C TRP A 690 25.97 16.38 13.07
N ASN A 691 27.12 15.73 12.86
CA ASN A 691 28.43 16.38 12.93
C ASN A 691 28.64 17.22 14.20
N ILE A 692 28.34 16.63 15.37
CA ILE A 692 28.56 17.25 16.68
C ILE A 692 29.61 16.45 17.43
N GLU A 693 30.67 17.10 17.91
CA GLU A 693 31.78 16.44 18.60
C GLU A 693 31.53 16.32 20.10
N LYS A 694 30.74 17.23 20.69
CA LYS A 694 30.45 17.26 22.13
C LYS A 694 28.99 17.56 22.43
N LEU A 695 28.46 16.81 23.39
CA LEU A 695 27.17 17.08 24.01
C LEU A 695 27.42 17.71 25.38
N ARG A 696 26.88 18.91 25.62
CA ARG A 696 27.04 19.66 26.86
C ARG A 696 25.73 19.74 27.61
N PHE A 697 25.71 19.27 28.85
CA PHE A 697 24.52 19.20 29.71
C PHE A 697 24.66 20.09 30.94
N CYS A 698 23.58 20.78 31.32
CA CYS A 698 23.58 21.57 32.54
C CYS A 698 23.55 20.70 33.80
N THR A 699 24.47 20.92 34.73
CA THR A 699 24.50 20.21 36.04
C THR A 699 24.00 21.05 37.19
N ALA A 700 23.96 22.38 37.03
CA ALA A 700 23.35 23.32 37.96
C ALA A 700 22.92 24.62 37.25
N THR A 701 21.77 25.16 37.66
CA THR A 701 21.27 26.48 37.23
C THR A 701 21.55 27.54 38.29
N ASP A 702 21.71 28.79 37.87
CA ASP A 702 21.73 29.94 38.76
C ASP A 702 20.33 30.36 39.22
N VAL A 703 20.23 31.52 39.86
CA VAL A 703 18.98 32.09 40.38
C VAL A 703 17.98 32.51 39.31
N ASN A 704 18.39 32.56 38.04
CA ASN A 704 17.58 32.99 36.90
C ASN A 704 17.34 31.86 35.87
N GLY A 705 17.73 30.62 36.17
CA GLY A 705 17.58 29.49 35.25
C GLY A 705 18.67 29.40 34.17
N VAL A 706 19.75 30.17 34.31
CA VAL A 706 20.92 30.11 33.43
C VAL A 706 21.85 29.02 33.92
N CYS A 707 22.34 28.18 33.00
CA CYS A 707 23.28 27.13 33.36
C CYS A 707 24.64 27.71 33.72
N VAL A 708 25.13 27.37 34.92
CA VAL A 708 26.42 27.87 35.43
C VAL A 708 27.45 26.77 35.68
N ALA A 709 27.05 25.52 35.48
CA ALA A 709 27.95 24.36 35.55
C ALA A 709 27.51 23.30 34.52
N PHE A 710 28.48 22.68 33.86
CA PHE A 710 28.26 21.77 32.73
C PHE A 710 28.94 20.41 32.92
N GLU A 711 28.33 19.38 32.33
CA GLU A 711 28.91 18.07 32.05
C GLU A 711 29.06 17.94 30.52
N GLU A 712 30.24 17.58 30.04
CA GLU A 712 30.47 17.32 28.61
C GLU A 712 30.66 15.83 28.39
N LEU A 713 29.95 15.30 27.40
CA LEU A 713 30.04 13.92 26.93
C LEU A 713 30.41 13.93 25.45
N ALA A 714 31.26 13.00 25.03
CA ALA A 714 31.36 12.68 23.61
C ALA A 714 30.09 11.94 23.19
N PRO A 715 29.57 12.18 21.97
CA PRO A 715 28.48 11.38 21.44
C PRO A 715 28.83 9.89 21.45
N PRO A 716 27.85 8.99 21.67
CA PRO A 716 28.11 7.56 21.59
C PRO A 716 28.68 7.21 20.22
N ALA A 717 29.73 6.38 20.18
CA ALA A 717 30.27 5.93 18.90
C ALA A 717 29.18 5.25 18.06
N VAL A 718 29.18 5.52 16.74
CA VAL A 718 28.29 4.84 15.79
C VAL A 718 28.38 3.34 16.05
N PRO A 719 27.25 2.65 16.32
CA PRO A 719 27.31 1.23 16.57
C PRO A 719 27.85 0.57 15.28
N VAL A 720 29.02 -0.07 15.35
CA VAL A 720 29.58 -0.74 14.17
C VAL A 720 28.86 -2.08 14.03
N ALA A 721 28.47 -2.45 12.80
CA ALA A 721 27.93 -3.77 12.53
C ALA A 721 28.91 -4.85 13.05
N PRO A 722 28.42 -5.93 13.67
CA PRO A 722 29.29 -6.97 14.21
C PRO A 722 30.08 -7.66 13.09
N ALA A 723 31.14 -8.41 13.42
CA ALA A 723 31.83 -9.18 12.38
C ALA A 723 30.97 -10.39 11.96
N ALA A 724 31.02 -10.74 10.67
CA ALA A 724 30.37 -11.94 10.12
C ALA A 724 30.79 -13.19 10.93
N PRO A 725 29.86 -14.04 11.38
CA PRO A 725 30.20 -15.26 12.11
C PRO A 725 30.83 -16.31 11.18
N THR A 726 31.55 -17.28 11.76
CA THR A 726 32.06 -18.44 11.02
C THR A 726 31.14 -19.63 11.26
N ILE A 727 30.55 -20.18 10.19
CA ILE A 727 29.83 -21.47 10.28
C ILE A 727 30.84 -22.58 10.56
N THR A 728 30.63 -23.32 11.63
CA THR A 728 31.48 -24.45 12.03
C THR A 728 30.94 -25.79 11.56
N ASP A 729 29.61 -25.94 11.50
CA ASP A 729 28.95 -27.14 11.02
C ASP A 729 27.51 -26.83 10.57
N ALA A 730 26.94 -27.69 9.73
CA ALA A 730 25.52 -27.64 9.39
C ALA A 730 24.98 -29.06 9.20
N VAL A 731 24.09 -29.46 10.12
CA VAL A 731 23.56 -30.83 10.20
C VAL A 731 22.14 -30.86 9.64
N ALA A 732 21.91 -31.74 8.67
CA ALA A 732 20.59 -31.98 8.08
C ALA A 732 19.66 -32.69 9.07
N GLY A 733 18.41 -32.25 9.12
CA GLY A 733 17.30 -32.92 9.82
C GLY A 733 16.03 -32.94 8.98
N PRO A 734 14.92 -33.52 9.50
CA PRO A 734 13.66 -33.63 8.77
C PRO A 734 13.05 -32.26 8.48
N GLY A 735 13.10 -31.83 7.23
CA GLY A 735 12.63 -30.51 6.79
C GLY A 735 13.39 -29.35 7.42
N SER A 736 14.62 -29.59 7.89
CA SER A 736 15.40 -28.61 8.64
C SER A 736 16.90 -28.74 8.43
N VAL A 737 17.63 -27.67 8.71
CA VAL A 737 19.10 -27.69 8.86
C VAL A 737 19.45 -26.96 10.16
N THR A 738 20.19 -27.62 11.04
CA THR A 738 20.76 -26.99 12.23
C THR A 738 22.17 -26.51 11.92
N VAL A 739 22.36 -25.20 11.89
CA VAL A 739 23.64 -24.54 11.58
C VAL A 739 24.31 -24.16 12.89
N SER A 740 25.53 -24.63 13.12
CA SER A 740 26.40 -24.25 14.23
C SER A 740 27.43 -23.23 13.78
N PHE A 741 27.75 -22.25 14.62
CA PHE A 741 28.66 -21.17 14.25
C PHE A 741 29.42 -20.61 15.46
N LEU A 742 30.53 -19.95 15.18
CA LEU A 742 31.31 -19.19 16.15
C LEU A 742 31.27 -17.69 15.79
N PRO A 743 31.02 -16.80 16.77
CA PRO A 743 31.17 -15.37 16.55
C PRO A 743 32.65 -15.01 16.36
N ASN A 744 32.95 -14.14 15.40
CA ASN A 744 34.32 -13.75 15.04
C ASN A 744 34.82 -12.48 15.76
N GLY A 745 34.16 -12.05 16.84
CA GLY A 745 34.46 -10.80 17.54
C GLY A 745 33.86 -9.56 16.86
N GLY A 746 34.30 -8.36 17.26
CA GLY A 746 33.74 -7.08 16.83
C GLY A 746 32.77 -6.47 17.85
N SER A 747 31.89 -5.57 17.41
CA SER A 747 30.87 -4.94 18.25
C SER A 747 29.93 -5.97 18.91
N PRO A 748 29.39 -5.69 20.11
CA PRO A 748 28.36 -6.52 20.72
C PRO A 748 27.17 -6.70 19.79
N PHE A 749 26.59 -7.90 19.79
CA PHE A 749 25.43 -8.27 18.99
C PHE A 749 24.37 -8.96 19.84
N THR A 750 23.11 -8.85 19.43
CA THR A 750 21.94 -9.30 20.19
C THR A 750 21.29 -10.54 19.58
N ALA A 751 21.54 -10.82 18.29
CA ALA A 751 20.96 -11.96 17.60
C ALA A 751 21.87 -12.49 16.47
N PHE A 752 21.52 -13.68 15.97
CA PHE A 752 21.99 -14.24 14.72
C PHE A 752 20.81 -14.51 13.80
N GLU A 753 21.01 -14.28 12.51
CA GLU A 753 20.09 -14.64 11.44
C GLU A 753 20.77 -15.64 10.51
N ALA A 754 20.08 -16.72 10.17
CA ALA A 754 20.56 -17.72 9.23
C ALA A 754 19.55 -17.99 8.12
N ASP A 755 20.06 -18.01 6.90
CA ASP A 755 19.30 -18.27 5.69
C ASP A 755 19.78 -19.55 5.01
N ALA A 756 18.84 -20.33 4.50
CA ALA A 756 19.07 -21.45 3.59
C ALA A 756 18.69 -21.02 2.17
N LEU A 757 19.61 -21.21 1.22
CA LEU A 757 19.47 -20.75 -0.16
C LEU A 757 19.52 -21.92 -1.15
N VAL A 758 18.70 -21.83 -2.20
CA VAL A 758 18.83 -22.63 -3.43
C VAL A 758 19.27 -21.68 -4.54
N GLY A 759 20.54 -21.75 -4.94
CA GLY A 759 21.16 -20.71 -5.77
C GLY A 759 21.27 -19.41 -4.98
N THR A 760 20.61 -18.34 -5.46
CA THR A 760 20.52 -17.04 -4.77
C THR A 760 19.19 -16.80 -4.07
N THR A 761 18.25 -17.75 -4.16
CA THR A 761 16.90 -17.59 -3.58
C THR A 761 16.86 -18.16 -2.17
N VAL A 762 16.39 -17.36 -1.20
CA VAL A 762 16.15 -17.81 0.18
C VAL A 762 14.93 -18.72 0.21
N VAL A 763 15.11 -19.94 0.73
CA VAL A 763 14.06 -20.98 0.84
C VAL A 763 13.68 -21.27 2.30
N GLY A 764 14.36 -20.67 3.27
CA GLY A 764 14.02 -20.70 4.69
C GLY A 764 14.98 -19.85 5.52
N SER A 765 14.48 -19.27 6.60
CA SER A 765 15.23 -18.38 7.49
C SER A 765 14.94 -18.71 8.96
N ALA A 766 15.89 -18.43 9.84
CA ALA A 766 15.70 -18.54 11.29
C ALA A 766 16.55 -17.52 12.06
N THR A 767 16.04 -17.08 13.20
CA THR A 767 16.73 -16.20 14.15
C THR A 767 17.10 -16.95 15.43
N ALA A 768 18.22 -16.58 16.04
CA ALA A 768 18.63 -17.03 17.36
C ALA A 768 19.13 -15.83 18.18
N ASP A 769 19.10 -15.93 19.51
CA ASP A 769 19.67 -14.90 20.37
C ASP A 769 21.21 -14.83 20.25
N GLY A 770 21.81 -13.73 20.71
CA GLY A 770 23.25 -13.50 20.65
C GLY A 770 24.09 -14.43 21.53
N ALA A 771 23.46 -15.25 22.38
CA ALA A 771 24.14 -16.26 23.19
C ALA A 771 24.10 -17.67 22.54
N ALA A 772 23.33 -17.86 21.48
CA ALA A 772 23.19 -19.13 20.80
C ALA A 772 24.46 -19.53 20.03
N ALA A 773 24.84 -20.80 20.14
CA ALA A 773 25.93 -21.40 19.36
C ALA A 773 25.46 -22.07 18.05
N SER A 774 24.14 -22.14 17.85
CA SER A 774 23.52 -22.77 16.68
C SER A 774 22.09 -22.28 16.48
N VAL A 775 21.59 -22.35 15.25
CA VAL A 775 20.20 -22.06 14.89
C VAL A 775 19.64 -23.15 13.98
N THR A 776 18.36 -23.47 14.09
CA THR A 776 17.71 -24.46 13.23
C THR A 776 16.75 -23.78 12.27
N ILE A 777 17.06 -23.86 10.98
CA ILE A 777 16.20 -23.42 9.89
C ILE A 777 15.21 -24.56 9.61
N THR A 778 13.91 -24.27 9.64
CA THR A 778 12.82 -25.27 9.45
C THR A 778 11.98 -24.95 8.22
N GLY A 779 11.09 -25.86 7.82
CA GLY A 779 10.22 -25.68 6.65
C GLY A 779 10.91 -25.93 5.31
N LEU A 780 12.11 -26.52 5.32
CA LEU A 780 12.86 -26.85 4.11
C LEU A 780 12.31 -28.11 3.45
N THR A 781 12.46 -28.20 2.13
CA THR A 781 12.02 -29.38 1.36
C THR A 781 13.09 -30.47 1.42
N ASN A 782 12.75 -31.65 1.97
CA ASN A 782 13.65 -32.80 2.00
C ASN A 782 14.10 -33.21 0.59
N GLY A 783 15.39 -33.53 0.43
CA GLY A 783 16.01 -33.89 -0.85
C GLY A 783 16.43 -32.72 -1.73
N THR A 784 16.15 -31.47 -1.33
CA THR A 784 16.62 -30.28 -2.04
C THR A 784 17.92 -29.77 -1.40
N PRO A 785 19.07 -29.77 -2.10
CA PRO A 785 20.31 -29.26 -1.54
C PRO A 785 20.24 -27.74 -1.33
N VAL A 786 20.60 -27.28 -0.14
CA VAL A 786 20.66 -25.86 0.23
C VAL A 786 22.05 -25.47 0.66
N THR A 787 22.47 -24.23 0.40
CA THR A 787 23.62 -23.60 1.04
C THR A 787 23.15 -22.71 2.18
N VAL A 788 23.85 -22.69 3.29
CA VAL A 788 23.49 -21.86 4.45
C VAL A 788 24.47 -20.72 4.65
N VAL A 789 23.96 -19.55 5.04
CA VAL A 789 24.73 -18.38 5.47
C VAL A 789 24.21 -17.91 6.82
N VAL A 790 25.08 -17.33 7.64
CA VAL A 790 24.71 -16.76 8.94
C VAL A 790 25.27 -15.34 9.03
N ARG A 791 24.50 -14.42 9.61
CA ARG A 791 24.91 -13.07 9.96
C ARG A 791 24.57 -12.77 11.42
N SER A 792 25.43 -12.00 12.08
CA SER A 792 25.23 -11.47 13.43
C SER A 792 24.52 -10.13 13.34
N VAL A 793 23.65 -9.80 14.31
CA VAL A 793 22.79 -8.61 14.26
C VAL A 793 22.91 -7.82 15.56
N ASN A 794 23.11 -6.51 15.45
CA ASN A 794 23.00 -5.57 16.56
C ASN A 794 22.11 -4.37 16.17
N ALA A 795 22.09 -3.33 17.01
CA ALA A 795 21.30 -2.12 16.75
C ALA A 795 21.70 -1.37 15.46
N ALA A 796 22.91 -1.56 14.94
CA ALA A 796 23.34 -1.01 13.64
C ALA A 796 23.03 -1.90 12.44
N GLY A 797 22.43 -3.07 12.66
CA GLY A 797 22.02 -3.98 11.61
C GLY A 797 22.87 -5.26 11.49
N PRO A 798 22.63 -6.06 10.45
CA PRO A 798 23.31 -7.32 10.26
C PRO A 798 24.74 -7.12 9.74
N SER A 799 25.63 -8.01 10.15
CA SER A 799 26.93 -8.16 9.53
C SER A 799 26.83 -8.68 8.10
N ALA A 800 27.94 -8.63 7.36
CA ALA A 800 28.04 -9.36 6.10
C ALA A 800 27.73 -10.85 6.32
N ASN A 801 27.19 -11.51 5.29
CA ASN A 801 26.97 -12.95 5.35
C ASN A 801 28.29 -13.68 5.61
N SER A 802 28.25 -14.72 6.45
CA SER A 802 29.33 -15.68 6.54
C SER A 802 29.66 -16.25 5.15
N VAL A 803 30.85 -16.83 5.01
CA VAL A 803 31.13 -17.70 3.87
C VAL A 803 30.04 -18.78 3.81
N ALA A 804 29.44 -18.97 2.63
CA ALA A 804 28.37 -19.95 2.44
C ALA A 804 28.87 -21.36 2.73
N PHE A 805 28.10 -22.13 3.51
CA PHE A 805 28.42 -23.49 3.92
C PHE A 805 27.43 -24.47 3.29
N GLY A 806 27.93 -25.57 2.73
CA GLY A 806 27.11 -26.59 2.05
C GLY A 806 27.61 -26.89 0.62
N PRO A 807 26.79 -27.59 -0.20
CA PRO A 807 25.38 -27.87 0.03
C PRO A 807 25.10 -28.88 1.14
N VAL A 808 24.03 -28.64 1.91
CA VAL A 808 23.43 -29.55 2.90
C VAL A 808 22.08 -29.98 2.36
N THR A 809 21.75 -31.27 2.41
CA THR A 809 20.47 -31.78 1.89
C THR A 809 19.61 -32.23 3.07
N PRO A 810 18.49 -31.56 3.39
CA PRO A 810 17.57 -32.00 4.43
C PRO A 810 17.03 -33.39 4.10
N VAL A 811 16.95 -34.28 5.10
CA VAL A 811 16.47 -35.65 4.96
C VAL A 811 15.49 -35.97 6.08
N GLY A 812 14.42 -36.68 5.75
CA GLY A 812 13.37 -37.07 6.67
C GLY A 812 12.88 -38.50 6.44
N PRO A 813 12.05 -39.04 7.36
CA PRO A 813 11.38 -40.30 7.12
C PRO A 813 10.44 -40.19 5.91
N PRO A 814 10.24 -41.28 5.13
CA PRO A 814 9.23 -41.31 4.09
C PRO A 814 7.82 -41.11 4.65
N ALA A 815 6.87 -40.75 3.78
CA ALA A 815 5.46 -40.87 4.11
C ALA A 815 5.04 -42.33 4.32
N ALA A 816 3.94 -42.56 5.04
CA ALA A 816 3.40 -43.90 5.24
C ALA A 816 2.91 -44.52 3.90
N PRO A 817 3.23 -45.80 3.61
CA PRO A 817 2.66 -46.53 2.48
C PRO A 817 1.14 -46.65 2.60
N VAL A 818 0.46 -46.78 1.45
CA VAL A 818 -0.97 -47.08 1.43
C VAL A 818 -1.17 -48.59 1.31
N ILE A 819 -1.69 -49.23 2.35
CA ILE A 819 -1.92 -50.67 2.34
C ILE A 819 -3.07 -51.04 1.41
N GLY A 820 -2.88 -52.12 0.65
CA GLY A 820 -3.90 -52.75 -0.18
C GLY A 820 -4.59 -53.89 0.56
N THR A 821 -4.84 -54.99 -0.15
CA THR A 821 -5.50 -56.18 0.42
C THR A 821 -4.50 -57.22 0.91
N ALA A 822 -4.86 -57.91 1.99
CA ALA A 822 -4.21 -59.13 2.46
C ALA A 822 -5.08 -60.36 2.13
N ALA A 823 -4.47 -61.43 1.63
CA ALA A 823 -5.15 -62.66 1.25
C ALA A 823 -4.46 -63.90 1.82
N LEU A 824 -5.25 -64.91 2.18
CA LEU A 824 -4.73 -66.19 2.66
C LEU A 824 -3.90 -66.88 1.56
N ALA A 825 -2.63 -67.15 1.83
CA ALA A 825 -1.71 -67.81 0.91
C ALA A 825 -1.49 -69.31 1.25
N GLY A 826 -1.83 -69.71 2.48
CA GLY A 826 -1.76 -71.07 2.98
C GLY A 826 -2.30 -71.16 4.41
N PRO A 827 -2.34 -72.36 5.03
CA PRO A 827 -2.90 -72.55 6.37
C PRO A 827 -2.15 -71.78 7.48
N THR A 828 -0.94 -71.28 7.21
CA THR A 828 -0.07 -70.53 8.14
C THR A 828 0.62 -69.34 7.45
N SER A 829 0.05 -68.81 6.36
CA SER A 829 0.64 -67.70 5.60
C SER A 829 -0.39 -66.82 4.89
N ALA A 830 -0.05 -65.54 4.71
CA ALA A 830 -0.86 -64.55 4.00
C ALA A 830 0.01 -63.66 3.09
N THR A 831 -0.50 -63.27 1.94
CA THR A 831 0.13 -62.30 1.03
C THR A 831 -0.46 -60.92 1.26
N VAL A 832 0.39 -59.91 1.46
CA VAL A 832 0.03 -58.50 1.71
C VAL A 832 0.57 -57.64 0.56
N SER A 833 -0.20 -56.64 0.12
CA SER A 833 0.17 -55.70 -0.95
C SER A 833 -0.02 -54.25 -0.51
N TRP A 834 0.72 -53.31 -1.11
CA TRP A 834 0.65 -51.87 -0.80
C TRP A 834 1.11 -51.02 -1.99
N THR A 835 0.82 -49.72 -1.96
CA THR A 835 1.39 -48.71 -2.86
C THR A 835 2.52 -47.96 -2.15
N PRO A 836 3.69 -47.77 -2.81
CA PRO A 836 4.80 -46.98 -2.26
C PRO A 836 4.39 -45.55 -1.90
N PRO A 837 5.02 -44.93 -0.89
CA PRO A 837 4.83 -43.51 -0.64
C PRO A 837 5.40 -42.66 -1.78
N THR A 838 4.72 -41.56 -2.10
CA THR A 838 5.18 -40.59 -3.12
C THR A 838 6.24 -39.63 -2.57
N ASP A 839 6.17 -39.31 -1.28
CA ASP A 839 7.20 -38.58 -0.57
C ASP A 839 8.14 -39.57 0.12
N THR A 840 9.39 -39.61 -0.35
CA THR A 840 10.42 -40.53 0.17
C THR A 840 11.26 -39.90 1.30
N GLY A 841 10.94 -38.67 1.71
CA GLY A 841 11.70 -37.93 2.72
C GLY A 841 13.07 -37.48 2.22
N GLY A 842 13.24 -37.32 0.90
CA GLY A 842 14.50 -36.86 0.29
C GLY A 842 15.50 -37.96 -0.09
N SER A 843 15.27 -39.21 0.33
CA SER A 843 16.13 -40.37 0.03
C SER A 843 15.33 -41.55 -0.53
N ALA A 844 15.95 -42.39 -1.37
CA ALA A 844 15.25 -43.48 -2.05
C ALA A 844 14.72 -44.55 -1.08
N ILE A 845 13.54 -45.13 -1.36
CA ILE A 845 12.99 -46.26 -0.57
C ILE A 845 13.82 -47.53 -0.80
N THR A 846 14.36 -48.10 0.26
CA THR A 846 15.23 -49.29 0.23
C THR A 846 14.57 -50.53 0.80
N GLY A 847 13.44 -50.40 1.49
CA GLY A 847 12.69 -51.55 2.01
C GLY A 847 11.37 -51.16 2.68
N TYR A 848 10.67 -52.16 3.19
CA TYR A 848 9.44 -51.99 3.98
C TYR A 848 9.46 -52.90 5.21
N GLU A 849 8.90 -52.44 6.31
CA GLU A 849 8.58 -53.27 7.48
C GLU A 849 7.10 -53.65 7.46
N ILE A 850 6.79 -54.94 7.61
CA ILE A 850 5.40 -55.44 7.66
C ILE A 850 5.14 -56.05 9.02
N GLN A 851 4.08 -55.58 9.69
CA GLN A 851 3.61 -56.14 10.95
C GLN A 851 2.34 -56.97 10.76
N ALA A 852 2.28 -58.14 11.39
CA ALA A 852 1.04 -58.91 11.54
C ALA A 852 0.45 -58.65 12.93
N VAL A 853 -0.82 -58.29 12.96
CA VAL A 853 -1.56 -57.86 14.14
C VAL A 853 -2.62 -58.90 14.47
N LEU A 854 -2.60 -59.41 15.70
CA LEU A 854 -3.56 -60.37 16.23
C LEU A 854 -4.34 -59.70 17.36
N SER A 855 -5.65 -59.50 17.17
CA SER A 855 -6.53 -58.83 18.14
C SER A 855 -6.02 -57.44 18.59
N GLY A 856 -5.51 -56.65 17.65
CA GLY A 856 -4.97 -55.31 17.91
C GLY A 856 -3.57 -55.26 18.52
N ILE A 857 -2.89 -56.42 18.67
CA ILE A 857 -1.52 -56.51 19.18
C ILE A 857 -0.59 -56.96 18.04
N PRO A 858 0.49 -56.21 17.71
CA PRO A 858 1.52 -56.69 16.80
C PRO A 858 2.21 -57.92 17.38
N VAL A 859 2.16 -59.04 16.67
CA VAL A 859 2.72 -60.33 17.12
C VAL A 859 3.89 -60.79 16.26
N PHE A 860 4.12 -60.15 15.12
CA PHE A 860 5.18 -60.49 14.17
C PHE A 860 5.56 -59.26 13.34
N ALA A 861 6.84 -59.06 13.06
CA ALA A 861 7.35 -58.01 12.16
C ALA A 861 8.44 -58.57 11.24
N THR A 862 8.48 -58.15 9.98
CA THR A 862 9.53 -58.56 9.03
C THR A 862 9.86 -57.46 8.04
N ASN A 863 11.15 -57.30 7.73
CA ASN A 863 11.62 -56.36 6.72
C ASN A 863 11.73 -57.06 5.36
N VAL A 864 11.27 -56.37 4.32
CA VAL A 864 11.29 -56.84 2.94
C VAL A 864 12.01 -55.86 2.03
N ALA A 865 12.64 -56.40 0.99
CA ALA A 865 13.29 -55.65 -0.08
C ALA A 865 12.29 -54.71 -0.80
N PRO A 866 12.75 -53.71 -1.58
CA PRO A 866 11.88 -52.69 -2.14
C PRO A 866 11.01 -53.28 -3.26
N GLY A 867 9.81 -53.70 -2.87
CA GLY A 867 8.73 -54.21 -3.70
C GLY A 867 7.39 -53.78 -3.10
N THR A 868 6.29 -54.08 -3.80
CA THR A 868 4.93 -53.61 -3.45
C THR A 868 4.01 -54.72 -2.94
N SER A 869 4.58 -55.90 -2.67
CA SER A 869 3.87 -57.02 -2.05
C SER A 869 4.85 -57.99 -1.40
N ALA A 870 4.42 -58.69 -0.35
CA ALA A 870 5.18 -59.76 0.28
C ALA A 870 4.28 -60.83 0.88
N THR A 871 4.80 -62.05 1.04
CA THR A 871 4.11 -63.15 1.73
C THR A 871 4.66 -63.29 3.15
N VAL A 872 3.79 -63.09 4.13
CA VAL A 872 4.05 -63.27 5.56
C VAL A 872 3.76 -64.73 5.92
N THR A 873 4.77 -65.44 6.40
CA THR A 873 4.71 -66.87 6.77
C THR A 873 4.89 -67.06 8.27
N GLY A 874 4.40 -68.17 8.83
CA GLY A 874 4.58 -68.50 10.25
C GLY A 874 3.41 -68.03 11.13
N LEU A 875 2.24 -67.81 10.54
CA LEU A 875 1.01 -67.48 11.24
C LEU A 875 0.44 -68.73 11.93
N ASP A 876 -0.13 -68.58 13.12
CA ASP A 876 -0.75 -69.69 13.83
C ASP A 876 -2.07 -70.10 13.15
N PRO A 877 -2.34 -71.41 12.95
CA PRO A 877 -3.56 -71.88 12.30
C PRO A 877 -4.79 -71.71 13.19
N GLY A 878 -5.90 -71.25 12.60
CA GLY A 878 -7.18 -71.02 13.29
C GLY A 878 -7.37 -69.61 13.88
N PHE A 879 -6.48 -68.67 13.58
CA PHE A 879 -6.51 -67.29 14.10
C PHE A 879 -6.74 -66.26 12.99
N THR A 880 -7.22 -65.07 13.38
CA THR A 880 -7.52 -63.95 12.49
C THR A 880 -6.46 -62.86 12.62
N TYR A 881 -5.80 -62.50 11.53
CA TYR A 881 -4.75 -61.48 11.47
C TYR A 881 -5.18 -60.27 10.62
N THR A 882 -4.73 -59.07 11.00
CA THR A 882 -4.62 -57.88 10.13
C THR A 882 -3.14 -57.54 9.94
N PHE A 883 -2.80 -56.66 8.98
CA PHE A 883 -1.41 -56.31 8.67
C PHE A 883 -1.22 -54.81 8.52
N GLN A 884 -0.03 -54.29 8.82
CA GLN A 884 0.37 -52.90 8.59
C GLN A 884 1.75 -52.84 7.92
N VAL A 885 2.04 -51.78 7.15
CA VAL A 885 3.30 -51.62 6.42
C VAL A 885 3.90 -50.23 6.64
N ALA A 886 5.20 -50.14 6.90
CA ALA A 886 5.99 -48.91 6.94
C ALA A 886 7.10 -48.94 5.87
N ALA A 887 7.43 -47.79 5.28
CA ALA A 887 8.54 -47.66 4.33
C ALA A 887 9.85 -47.31 5.04
N ILE A 888 10.96 -47.76 4.47
CA ILE A 888 12.33 -47.49 4.94
C ILE A 888 13.11 -46.87 3.79
N ASN A 889 13.73 -45.71 3.98
CA ASN A 889 14.60 -45.10 2.97
C ASN A 889 16.08 -45.44 3.15
N ALA A 890 16.91 -44.95 2.22
CA ALA A 890 18.35 -45.22 2.15
C ALA A 890 19.13 -44.73 3.38
N ASP A 891 18.61 -43.72 4.10
CA ASP A 891 19.18 -43.23 5.35
C ASP A 891 18.74 -44.06 6.57
N GLY A 892 17.94 -45.12 6.36
CA GLY A 892 17.44 -45.99 7.41
C GLY A 892 16.26 -45.41 8.20
N LEU A 893 15.69 -44.29 7.75
CA LEU A 893 14.54 -43.66 8.39
C LEU A 893 13.25 -44.40 8.01
N THR A 894 12.44 -44.70 9.01
CA THR A 894 11.19 -45.46 8.90
C THR A 894 9.99 -44.52 8.93
N SER A 895 9.03 -44.74 8.03
CA SER A 895 7.75 -44.03 8.05
C SER A 895 6.88 -44.47 9.24
N ALA A 896 5.80 -43.73 9.51
CA ALA A 896 4.69 -44.29 10.26
C ALA A 896 4.11 -45.53 9.54
N PHE A 897 3.52 -46.46 10.30
CA PHE A 897 2.80 -47.60 9.73
C PHE A 897 1.51 -47.16 9.03
N SER A 898 1.15 -47.86 7.97
CA SER A 898 -0.15 -47.74 7.30
C SER A 898 -1.31 -48.04 8.25
N ALA A 899 -2.54 -47.75 7.80
CA ALA A 899 -3.73 -48.36 8.38
C ALA A 899 -3.65 -49.90 8.37
N GLU A 900 -4.44 -50.57 9.21
CA GLU A 900 -4.56 -52.03 9.17
C GLU A 900 -5.27 -52.52 7.89
N SER A 901 -4.81 -53.63 7.33
CA SER A 901 -5.46 -54.32 6.20
C SER A 901 -6.75 -55.05 6.62
N ASN A 902 -7.42 -55.66 5.64
CA ASN A 902 -8.55 -56.55 5.90
C ASN A 902 -8.13 -57.79 6.72
N GLN A 903 -9.08 -58.36 7.46
CA GLN A 903 -8.87 -59.57 8.25
C GLN A 903 -8.59 -60.80 7.37
N VAL A 904 -7.62 -61.62 7.77
CA VAL A 904 -7.27 -62.91 7.16
C VAL A 904 -7.35 -64.02 8.23
N VAL A 905 -8.18 -65.04 7.98
CA VAL A 905 -8.41 -66.17 8.91
C VAL A 905 -7.66 -67.41 8.43
N THR A 906 -6.80 -67.99 9.28
CA THR A 906 -6.05 -69.23 8.99
C THR A 906 -6.87 -70.51 9.31
N THR A 907 -6.59 -71.65 8.66
CA THR A 907 -7.45 -72.87 8.70
C THR A 907 -6.94 -74.00 9.61
N ALA A 908 -7.83 -74.70 10.35
CA ALA A 908 -7.52 -75.84 11.26
C ALA A 908 -7.71 -77.26 10.65
N PRO A 909 -7.17 -78.38 11.23
CA PRO A 909 -7.28 -79.76 10.70
C PRO A 909 -8.61 -80.52 10.97
N ALA A 910 -8.97 -81.52 10.15
CA ALA A 910 -10.23 -82.32 10.24
C ALA A 910 -10.18 -83.61 11.11
N THR A 911 -11.34 -84.12 11.57
CA THR A 911 -11.58 -85.27 12.48
C THR A 911 -12.73 -86.21 12.01
N ALA A 912 -12.96 -87.36 12.66
CA ALA A 912 -14.01 -88.34 12.31
C ALA A 912 -15.45 -87.88 12.64
N PRO A 913 -16.52 -88.40 11.99
CA PRO A 913 -17.88 -87.88 12.16
C PRO A 913 -18.51 -88.22 13.49
N GLY A 914 -19.45 -87.38 13.94
CA GLY A 914 -20.27 -87.64 15.12
C GLY A 914 -21.24 -88.83 14.98
N VAL A 915 -22.03 -89.08 16.03
CA VAL A 915 -22.99 -90.20 16.10
C VAL A 915 -24.30 -89.86 15.39
N PRO A 916 -24.80 -90.69 14.43
CA PRO A 916 -26.12 -90.50 13.85
C PRO A 916 -27.22 -90.80 14.88
N THR A 917 -28.38 -90.12 14.76
CA THR A 917 -29.53 -90.39 15.63
C THR A 917 -30.47 -91.37 14.94
N ILE A 918 -30.63 -92.59 15.50
CA ILE A 918 -31.56 -93.58 14.93
C ILE A 918 -33.01 -93.22 15.26
N GLY A 919 -33.87 -93.29 14.26
CA GLY A 919 -35.32 -93.09 14.38
C GLY A 919 -36.08 -94.39 14.61
N THR A 920 -37.41 -94.32 14.45
CA THR A 920 -38.29 -95.48 14.61
C THR A 920 -38.14 -96.44 13.43
N ALA A 921 -37.91 -97.72 13.75
CA ALA A 921 -38.00 -98.80 12.78
C ALA A 921 -39.49 -99.11 12.52
N THR A 922 -39.83 -99.36 11.26
CA THR A 922 -41.19 -99.72 10.85
C THR A 922 -41.19 -101.10 10.20
N ARG A 923 -42.17 -101.92 10.56
CA ARG A 923 -42.31 -103.29 10.05
C ARG A 923 -42.74 -103.27 8.57
N GLY A 924 -42.19 -104.19 7.79
CA GLY A 924 -42.65 -104.52 6.44
C GLY A 924 -43.12 -105.98 6.33
N ASN A 925 -43.22 -106.49 5.11
CA ASN A 925 -43.38 -107.93 4.84
C ASN A 925 -41.97 -108.54 4.74
N ALA A 926 -41.62 -109.44 5.67
CA ALA A 926 -40.31 -110.07 5.76
C ALA A 926 -39.13 -109.07 5.79
N SER A 927 -39.37 -107.87 6.29
CA SER A 927 -38.42 -106.75 6.26
C SER A 927 -38.77 -105.69 7.31
N ALA A 928 -37.85 -104.76 7.55
CA ALA A 928 -38.11 -103.55 8.32
C ALA A 928 -37.39 -102.34 7.72
N THR A 929 -38.03 -101.18 7.71
CA THR A 929 -37.39 -99.93 7.30
C THR A 929 -36.83 -99.22 8.53
N VAL A 930 -35.52 -98.99 8.54
CA VAL A 930 -34.77 -98.27 9.58
C VAL A 930 -34.49 -96.86 9.08
N ARG A 931 -34.73 -95.84 9.89
CA ARG A 931 -34.48 -94.42 9.56
C ARG A 931 -33.51 -93.80 10.56
N TRP A 932 -32.78 -92.76 10.17
CA TRP A 932 -31.88 -92.00 11.04
C TRP A 932 -31.65 -90.58 10.50
N THR A 933 -31.19 -89.67 11.37
CA THR A 933 -30.65 -88.37 10.97
C THR A 933 -29.12 -88.38 10.97
N PRO A 934 -28.46 -87.69 10.02
CA PRO A 934 -27.01 -87.48 10.03
C PRO A 934 -26.50 -86.91 11.37
N PRO A 935 -25.23 -87.15 11.74
CA PRO A 935 -24.63 -86.50 12.90
C PRO A 935 -24.53 -84.99 12.70
N ALA A 936 -24.58 -84.23 13.80
CA ALA A 936 -24.55 -82.76 13.77
C ALA A 936 -23.21 -82.17 13.28
N ASN A 937 -22.13 -82.94 13.37
CA ASN A 937 -20.82 -82.56 12.88
C ASN A 937 -20.22 -83.73 12.07
N ASP A 938 -19.77 -83.43 10.86
CA ASP A 938 -19.06 -84.38 10.00
C ASP A 938 -17.56 -84.49 10.32
N GLY A 939 -17.07 -83.69 11.27
CA GLY A 939 -15.69 -83.62 11.72
C GLY A 939 -14.82 -82.70 10.86
N GLY A 940 -15.39 -81.88 9.97
CA GLY A 940 -14.63 -81.06 9.01
C GLY A 940 -14.19 -81.83 7.77
N SER A 941 -14.73 -83.04 7.55
CA SER A 941 -14.56 -83.82 6.32
C SER A 941 -15.87 -84.54 5.96
N PRO A 942 -16.33 -84.50 4.69
CA PRO A 942 -17.65 -85.02 4.31
C PRO A 942 -17.86 -86.50 4.62
N ILE A 943 -19.07 -86.86 5.10
CA ILE A 943 -19.48 -88.26 5.30
C ILE A 943 -19.50 -89.00 3.96
N THR A 944 -18.96 -90.23 3.94
CA THR A 944 -18.84 -91.10 2.76
C THR A 944 -19.88 -92.24 2.75
N ARG A 945 -20.27 -92.78 3.92
CA ARG A 945 -21.31 -93.83 4.06
C ARG A 945 -21.85 -93.97 5.49
N TYR A 946 -23.00 -94.64 5.62
CA TYR A 946 -23.56 -95.16 6.87
C TYR A 946 -23.53 -96.69 6.92
N GLN A 947 -23.56 -97.28 8.12
CA GLN A 947 -23.63 -98.72 8.34
C GLN A 947 -24.74 -99.10 9.33
N VAL A 948 -25.66 -100.00 8.97
CA VAL A 948 -26.86 -100.40 9.73
C VAL A 948 -26.80 -101.88 10.12
N GLN A 949 -27.06 -102.21 11.38
CA GLN A 949 -27.04 -103.57 11.91
C GLN A 949 -28.40 -103.97 12.50
N ALA A 950 -28.88 -105.19 12.22
CA ALA A 950 -30.07 -105.79 12.81
C ALA A 950 -29.74 -106.83 13.88
N ARG A 951 -30.57 -106.92 14.92
CA ARG A 951 -30.49 -107.95 15.97
C ARG A 951 -31.88 -108.48 16.29
N ARG A 952 -31.96 -109.74 16.72
CA ARG A 952 -33.23 -110.28 17.24
C ARG A 952 -33.55 -109.56 18.55
N ALA A 953 -34.75 -108.98 18.64
CA ALA A 953 -35.13 -108.13 19.77
C ALA A 953 -35.01 -108.91 21.08
N GLY A 954 -34.41 -108.28 22.10
CA GLY A 954 -34.14 -108.90 23.41
C GLY A 954 -32.88 -109.77 23.46
N THR A 955 -32.09 -109.84 22.38
CA THR A 955 -30.83 -110.60 22.34
C THR A 955 -29.65 -109.73 21.90
N THR A 956 -28.42 -110.25 22.02
CA THR A 956 -27.21 -109.67 21.41
C THR A 956 -26.91 -110.23 20.02
N THR A 957 -27.68 -111.24 19.58
CA THR A 957 -27.48 -111.94 18.31
C THR A 957 -27.78 -111.02 17.13
N VAL A 958 -26.73 -110.67 16.39
CA VAL A 958 -26.83 -109.97 15.10
C VAL A 958 -27.40 -110.95 14.09
N VAL A 959 -28.39 -110.50 13.32
CA VAL A 959 -29.07 -111.32 12.31
C VAL A 959 -28.78 -110.72 10.94
N GLY A 960 -28.17 -111.52 10.07
CA GLY A 960 -27.68 -111.06 8.77
C GLY A 960 -26.38 -110.25 8.86
N THR A 961 -25.99 -109.63 7.74
CA THR A 961 -24.80 -108.78 7.63
C THR A 961 -25.12 -107.31 7.88
N VAL A 962 -24.14 -106.54 8.38
CA VAL A 962 -24.24 -105.08 8.48
C VAL A 962 -24.38 -104.51 7.07
N GLN A 963 -25.41 -103.71 6.86
CA GLN A 963 -25.75 -103.12 5.56
C GLN A 963 -25.15 -101.73 5.45
N ASN A 964 -24.53 -101.40 4.32
CA ASN A 964 -24.04 -100.05 4.05
C ASN A 964 -25.13 -99.22 3.36
N ALA A 965 -25.18 -97.93 3.66
CA ALA A 965 -25.97 -96.95 2.94
C ALA A 965 -25.08 -95.78 2.50
N PRO A 966 -25.32 -95.15 1.34
CA PRO A 966 -24.47 -94.06 0.83
C PRO A 966 -24.49 -92.81 1.73
N ALA A 967 -23.51 -91.90 1.54
CA ALA A 967 -23.30 -90.68 2.31
C ALA A 967 -24.55 -89.82 2.62
N GLY A 968 -25.51 -89.76 1.69
CA GLY A 968 -26.74 -88.99 1.85
C GLY A 968 -27.96 -89.78 2.37
N ALA A 969 -27.80 -91.08 2.66
CA ALA A 969 -28.93 -91.90 3.07
C ALA A 969 -29.36 -91.60 4.52
N THR A 970 -30.67 -91.46 4.72
CA THR A 970 -31.33 -91.31 6.03
C THR A 970 -32.27 -92.48 6.34
N SER A 971 -32.30 -93.51 5.48
CA SER A 971 -33.04 -94.73 5.72
C SER A 971 -32.48 -95.93 4.94
N LEU A 972 -32.79 -97.12 5.43
CA LEU A 972 -32.48 -98.41 4.78
C LEU A 972 -33.62 -99.40 5.06
N VAL A 973 -34.09 -100.10 4.02
CA VAL A 973 -34.91 -101.30 4.19
C VAL A 973 -33.98 -102.48 4.48
N PHE A 974 -34.11 -103.06 5.67
CA PHE A 974 -33.39 -104.26 6.07
C PHE A 974 -34.20 -105.50 5.66
N PRO A 975 -33.75 -106.28 4.65
CA PRO A 975 -34.49 -107.43 4.15
C PRO A 975 -34.19 -108.72 4.93
N GLY A 976 -34.91 -109.79 4.62
CA GLY A 976 -34.61 -111.15 5.11
C GLY A 976 -35.06 -111.41 6.55
N LEU A 977 -36.07 -110.69 7.03
CA LEU A 977 -36.66 -110.90 8.36
C LEU A 977 -37.84 -111.87 8.27
N THR A 978 -38.19 -112.54 9.37
CA THR A 978 -39.33 -113.48 9.40
C THR A 978 -40.60 -112.81 9.92
N ASN A 979 -41.73 -112.92 9.19
CA ASN A 979 -43.03 -112.42 9.65
C ASN A 979 -43.43 -113.11 10.97
N GLY A 980 -43.85 -112.31 11.96
CA GLY A 980 -44.15 -112.78 13.31
C GLY A 980 -42.96 -112.80 14.29
N THR A 981 -41.72 -112.50 13.87
CA THR A 981 -40.54 -112.38 14.76
C THR A 981 -40.10 -110.92 14.96
N ALA A 982 -39.73 -110.53 16.19
CA ALA A 982 -39.35 -109.15 16.53
C ALA A 982 -37.82 -108.86 16.39
N TYR A 983 -37.45 -107.68 15.88
CA TYR A 983 -36.06 -107.23 15.63
C TYR A 983 -35.79 -105.76 16.03
N ASP A 984 -34.58 -105.43 16.50
CA ASP A 984 -34.05 -104.06 16.76
C ASP A 984 -32.81 -103.72 15.91
N PHE A 985 -32.52 -102.42 15.69
CA PHE A 985 -31.48 -101.94 14.77
C PHE A 985 -30.56 -100.85 15.37
N ARG A 986 -29.37 -100.61 14.80
CA ARG A 986 -28.46 -99.47 15.11
C ARG A 986 -27.65 -99.01 13.89
N VAL A 987 -27.21 -97.74 13.84
CA VAL A 987 -26.51 -97.12 12.68
C VAL A 987 -25.27 -96.26 13.06
N ARG A 988 -24.23 -96.16 12.19
CA ARG A 988 -23.06 -95.25 12.35
C ARG A 988 -22.61 -94.60 11.03
N ALA A 989 -21.89 -93.47 11.07
CA ALA A 989 -21.34 -92.72 9.92
C ALA A 989 -19.81 -92.89 9.72
N VAL A 990 -19.28 -92.60 8.53
CA VAL A 990 -17.84 -92.72 8.15
C VAL A 990 -17.41 -91.55 7.24
N ASN A 991 -16.29 -90.86 7.48
CA ASN A 991 -15.66 -89.88 6.57
C ASN A 991 -14.20 -90.27 6.23
N ALA A 992 -13.45 -89.37 5.55
CA ALA A 992 -12.04 -89.61 5.19
C ALA A 992 -11.10 -89.64 6.41
N ALA A 993 -11.42 -88.93 7.48
CA ALA A 993 -10.65 -88.94 8.73
C ALA A 993 -10.92 -90.18 9.60
N GLY A 994 -12.04 -90.90 9.41
CA GLY A 994 -12.29 -92.17 10.09
C GLY A 994 -13.75 -92.62 10.21
N THR A 995 -13.97 -93.70 10.97
CA THR A 995 -15.30 -94.28 11.26
C THR A 995 -15.84 -93.80 12.61
N GLY A 996 -17.06 -93.26 12.62
CA GLY A 996 -17.75 -92.83 13.85
C GLY A 996 -18.35 -93.97 14.66
N THR A 997 -18.98 -93.63 15.79
CA THR A 997 -19.59 -94.61 16.72
C THR A 997 -21.05 -94.94 16.37
N TYR A 998 -21.56 -96.09 16.84
CA TYR A 998 -22.94 -96.52 16.62
C TYR A 998 -23.95 -95.76 17.48
N SER A 999 -25.12 -95.52 16.92
CA SER A 999 -26.31 -95.04 17.61
C SER A 999 -26.77 -96.01 18.72
N PRO A 1000 -27.64 -95.54 19.64
CA PRO A 1000 -28.51 -96.40 20.44
C PRO A 1000 -29.35 -97.36 19.57
N ARG A 1001 -30.05 -98.31 20.19
CA ARG A 1001 -30.92 -99.28 19.48
C ARG A 1001 -32.27 -98.64 19.12
N SER A 1002 -32.87 -99.04 18.00
CA SER A 1002 -34.25 -98.68 17.64
C SER A 1002 -35.29 -99.41 18.50
N ASN A 1003 -36.57 -99.08 18.34
CA ASN A 1003 -37.67 -99.93 18.78
C ASN A 1003 -37.64 -101.31 18.10
N ALA A 1004 -38.24 -102.30 18.77
CA ALA A 1004 -38.46 -103.63 18.21
C ALA A 1004 -39.64 -103.63 17.21
N VAL A 1005 -39.51 -104.32 16.08
CA VAL A 1005 -40.58 -104.47 15.07
C VAL A 1005 -40.78 -105.91 14.64
N THR A 1006 -42.05 -106.27 14.42
CA THR A 1006 -42.49 -107.61 14.01
C THR A 1006 -43.12 -107.56 12.61
N PRO A 1007 -42.46 -108.07 11.55
CA PRO A 1007 -42.99 -108.07 10.18
C PRO A 1007 -44.33 -108.83 10.02
N ALA A 1008 -45.26 -108.34 9.17
CA ALA A 1008 -46.57 -108.97 8.87
C ALA A 1008 -47.25 -108.40 7.58
N THR A 1009 -48.33 -109.03 7.07
CA THR A 1009 -49.09 -108.68 5.84
C THR A 1009 -50.63 -108.92 5.94
N VAL A 1010 -51.42 -108.53 4.93
CA VAL A 1010 -52.91 -108.71 4.87
C VAL A 1010 -53.33 -110.18 4.75
N PRO A 1011 -54.59 -110.56 5.05
CA PRO A 1011 -55.08 -111.93 4.94
C PRO A 1011 -55.31 -112.36 3.49
N GLY A 1012 -55.51 -113.67 3.28
CA GLY A 1012 -55.98 -114.21 1.99
C GLY A 1012 -57.45 -113.91 1.67
N ALA A 1013 -57.90 -114.24 0.45
CA ALA A 1013 -59.29 -114.02 0.01
C ALA A 1013 -60.30 -115.01 0.65
N PRO A 1014 -61.46 -114.54 1.14
CA PRO A 1014 -62.51 -115.42 1.64
C PRO A 1014 -63.35 -116.05 0.52
N PRO A 1015 -63.88 -117.28 0.67
CA PRO A 1015 -64.81 -117.90 -0.30
C PRO A 1015 -66.27 -117.40 -0.17
N ILE A 1016 -67.00 -117.15 -1.28
CA ILE A 1016 -68.43 -116.68 -1.29
C ILE A 1016 -69.43 -117.74 -1.81
N GLY A 1017 -70.67 -117.71 -1.30
CA GLY A 1017 -71.83 -118.55 -1.70
C GLY A 1017 -72.93 -117.82 -2.48
N THR A 1018 -74.15 -118.41 -2.54
CA THR A 1018 -75.28 -117.91 -3.35
C THR A 1018 -76.05 -116.75 -2.73
N ALA A 1019 -76.39 -115.74 -3.54
CA ALA A 1019 -77.20 -114.57 -3.18
C ALA A 1019 -78.70 -114.74 -3.47
N ALA A 1020 -79.57 -114.13 -2.65
CA ALA A 1020 -81.04 -114.26 -2.69
C ALA A 1020 -81.78 -112.91 -2.62
N ALA A 1021 -82.93 -112.78 -3.30
CA ALA A 1021 -83.70 -111.54 -3.46
C ALA A 1021 -84.54 -111.18 -2.22
N GLY A 1022 -84.82 -109.90 -2.01
CA GLY A 1022 -85.71 -109.37 -0.98
C GLY A 1022 -87.20 -109.63 -1.23
N ALA A 1023 -88.03 -109.44 -0.20
CA ALA A 1023 -89.49 -109.65 -0.25
C ALA A 1023 -90.24 -108.50 -0.96
N SER A 1024 -91.36 -108.79 -1.65
CA SER A 1024 -92.10 -107.80 -2.47
C SER A 1024 -92.89 -106.79 -1.62
N GLY A 1025 -92.83 -105.50 -2.01
CA GLY A 1025 -93.63 -104.41 -1.41
C GLY A 1025 -92.93 -103.58 -0.34
N GLY A 1026 -91.62 -103.76 -0.13
CA GLY A 1026 -90.80 -103.01 0.83
C GLY A 1026 -89.49 -102.46 0.25
N SER A 1027 -88.57 -102.03 1.11
CA SER A 1027 -87.26 -101.49 0.67
C SER A 1027 -86.42 -102.53 -0.08
N VAL A 1028 -85.86 -102.13 -1.22
CA VAL A 1028 -85.12 -103.00 -2.14
C VAL A 1028 -83.92 -103.65 -1.43
N THR A 1029 -83.88 -104.99 -1.32
CA THR A 1029 -82.80 -105.72 -0.60
C THR A 1029 -82.38 -107.03 -1.29
N ALA A 1030 -81.19 -107.55 -0.97
CA ALA A 1030 -80.74 -108.92 -1.29
C ALA A 1030 -79.64 -109.43 -0.34
N THR A 1031 -79.56 -110.73 -0.09
CA THR A 1031 -78.64 -111.35 0.90
C THR A 1031 -77.45 -112.07 0.28
N ALA A 1032 -76.22 -111.89 0.80
CA ALA A 1032 -74.97 -112.61 0.43
C ALA A 1032 -74.39 -113.46 1.59
N ARG A 1033 -73.62 -114.53 1.30
CA ARG A 1033 -73.05 -115.48 2.30
C ARG A 1033 -71.58 -115.92 2.01
N TRP A 1034 -70.70 -116.19 2.99
CA TRP A 1034 -69.23 -116.51 2.84
C TRP A 1034 -68.54 -117.23 4.06
N THR A 1035 -67.26 -117.65 3.93
CA THR A 1035 -66.37 -118.25 4.99
C THR A 1035 -64.96 -117.59 5.09
N ALA A 1036 -64.12 -117.95 6.10
CA ALA A 1036 -62.81 -117.32 6.40
C ALA A 1036 -61.62 -117.81 5.52
N PRO A 1037 -60.56 -117.00 5.31
CA PRO A 1037 -59.38 -117.37 4.49
C PRO A 1037 -58.31 -118.19 5.24
N SER A 1038 -57.43 -118.89 4.49
CA SER A 1038 -56.44 -119.85 5.00
C SER A 1038 -55.18 -119.25 5.66
N SER A 1039 -54.78 -118.03 5.30
CA SER A 1039 -53.69 -117.28 5.94
C SER A 1039 -54.21 -115.96 6.48
N ASN A 1040 -53.86 -115.66 7.73
CA ASN A 1040 -54.13 -114.37 8.35
C ASN A 1040 -53.01 -113.34 8.09
N GLY A 1041 -51.92 -113.72 7.41
CA GLY A 1041 -50.82 -112.81 7.07
C GLY A 1041 -49.92 -112.40 8.25
N GLY A 1042 -50.00 -113.05 9.41
CA GLY A 1042 -49.25 -112.67 10.61
C GLY A 1042 -49.94 -111.59 11.45
N SER A 1043 -51.21 -111.28 11.18
CA SER A 1043 -52.08 -110.42 11.99
C SER A 1043 -53.52 -110.97 12.02
N ALA A 1044 -54.23 -110.86 13.13
CA ALA A 1044 -55.55 -111.48 13.31
C ALA A 1044 -56.66 -110.85 12.42
N ILE A 1045 -57.59 -111.66 11.90
CA ILE A 1045 -58.73 -111.18 11.08
C ILE A 1045 -59.74 -110.44 11.95
N THR A 1046 -60.11 -109.23 11.53
CA THR A 1046 -60.94 -108.27 12.24
C THR A 1046 -62.32 -108.06 11.62
N GLY A 1047 -62.57 -108.47 10.37
CA GLY A 1047 -63.89 -108.33 9.76
C GLY A 1047 -63.99 -108.78 8.31
N TYR A 1048 -65.21 -108.68 7.76
CA TYR A 1048 -65.50 -108.94 6.34
C TYR A 1048 -66.27 -107.80 5.70
N ARG A 1049 -66.06 -107.56 4.40
CA ARG A 1049 -66.81 -106.53 3.65
C ARG A 1049 -67.49 -107.15 2.46
N VAL A 1050 -68.77 -106.87 2.29
CA VAL A 1050 -69.58 -107.40 1.19
C VAL A 1050 -69.78 -106.31 0.15
N VAL A 1051 -69.55 -106.63 -1.11
CA VAL A 1051 -69.69 -105.71 -2.24
C VAL A 1051 -70.77 -106.22 -3.16
N ALA A 1052 -71.82 -105.46 -3.38
CA ALA A 1052 -72.88 -105.72 -4.35
C ALA A 1052 -72.65 -104.92 -5.64
N HIS A 1053 -72.88 -105.53 -6.78
CA HIS A 1053 -72.73 -104.93 -8.10
C HIS A 1053 -74.05 -105.00 -8.84
N ARG A 1054 -74.72 -103.86 -9.08
CA ARG A 1054 -75.85 -103.77 -10.01
C ARG A 1054 -75.34 -104.03 -11.42
N MET A 1055 -76.03 -104.88 -12.16
CA MET A 1055 -75.64 -105.37 -13.46
C MET A 1055 -76.64 -104.86 -14.51
N SER A 1056 -76.17 -104.67 -15.75
CA SER A 1056 -77.03 -104.24 -16.86
C SER A 1056 -78.03 -105.30 -17.30
N SER A 1057 -77.72 -106.57 -17.04
CA SER A 1057 -78.61 -107.70 -17.26
C SER A 1057 -78.20 -108.87 -16.37
N THR A 1058 -78.90 -110.00 -16.47
CA THR A 1058 -78.53 -111.25 -15.77
C THR A 1058 -77.34 -111.96 -16.41
N ALA A 1059 -76.89 -111.51 -17.59
CA ALA A 1059 -75.80 -112.14 -18.33
C ALA A 1059 -74.49 -112.17 -17.53
N THR A 1060 -73.70 -113.22 -17.69
CA THR A 1060 -72.42 -113.39 -16.98
C THR A 1060 -71.42 -112.29 -17.25
N ASN A 1061 -71.45 -111.75 -18.46
CA ASN A 1061 -70.67 -110.62 -18.94
C ASN A 1061 -71.40 -109.27 -18.82
N ALA A 1062 -72.52 -109.22 -18.11
CA ALA A 1062 -73.22 -107.96 -17.90
C ALA A 1062 -72.25 -106.93 -17.30
N THR A 1063 -72.35 -105.71 -17.81
CA THR A 1063 -71.59 -104.58 -17.29
C THR A 1063 -72.08 -104.21 -15.90
N VAL A 1064 -71.15 -103.86 -15.00
CA VAL A 1064 -71.50 -103.33 -13.69
C VAL A 1064 -72.01 -101.92 -13.88
N LEU A 1065 -73.31 -101.72 -13.67
CA LEU A 1065 -73.96 -100.42 -13.72
C LEU A 1065 -73.70 -99.62 -12.44
N GLN A 1066 -73.64 -100.29 -11.29
CA GLN A 1066 -73.46 -99.63 -10.00
C GLN A 1066 -72.76 -100.57 -9.03
N THR A 1067 -71.90 -100.06 -8.17
CA THR A 1067 -71.33 -100.86 -7.07
C THR A 1067 -71.75 -100.25 -5.74
N VAL A 1068 -72.22 -101.10 -4.84
CA VAL A 1068 -72.63 -100.76 -3.49
C VAL A 1068 -71.81 -101.60 -2.54
N VAL A 1069 -71.23 -101.00 -1.52
CA VAL A 1069 -70.33 -101.69 -0.58
C VAL A 1069 -70.94 -101.62 0.81
N SER A 1070 -70.99 -102.75 1.51
CA SER A 1070 -71.46 -102.80 2.89
C SER A 1070 -70.45 -102.13 3.82
N SER A 1071 -70.92 -101.63 4.97
CA SER A 1071 -70.02 -101.45 6.11
C SER A 1071 -69.42 -102.80 6.53
N VAL A 1072 -68.29 -102.78 7.23
CA VAL A 1072 -67.60 -104.00 7.66
C VAL A 1072 -68.51 -104.80 8.58
N ARG A 1073 -68.62 -106.10 8.31
CA ARG A 1073 -69.25 -107.09 9.15
C ARG A 1073 -68.21 -107.61 10.13
N SER A 1074 -68.67 -107.98 11.33
CA SER A 1074 -67.82 -108.60 12.35
C SER A 1074 -66.99 -109.75 11.77
N ALA A 1075 -65.81 -110.00 12.33
CA ALA A 1075 -64.97 -111.15 12.01
C ALA A 1075 -65.69 -112.51 12.16
N SER A 1076 -66.85 -112.53 12.84
CA SER A 1076 -67.71 -113.72 12.98
C SER A 1076 -68.85 -113.82 11.97
N SER A 1077 -69.10 -112.79 11.14
CA SER A 1077 -70.22 -112.78 10.19
C SER A 1077 -69.95 -113.64 8.96
N THR A 1078 -70.95 -114.41 8.55
CA THR A 1078 -70.92 -115.30 7.37
C THR A 1078 -72.06 -115.03 6.39
N SER A 1079 -72.95 -114.08 6.70
CA SER A 1079 -74.00 -113.63 5.78
C SER A 1079 -74.42 -112.19 6.04
N TYR A 1080 -75.02 -111.54 5.04
CA TYR A 1080 -75.53 -110.18 5.16
C TYR A 1080 -76.71 -109.92 4.23
N ASN A 1081 -77.85 -109.50 4.78
CA ASN A 1081 -78.98 -108.96 4.00
C ASN A 1081 -78.74 -107.48 3.71
N MET A 1082 -78.39 -107.18 2.47
CA MET A 1082 -77.93 -105.87 2.04
C MET A 1082 -79.08 -105.04 1.46
N PRO A 1083 -79.34 -103.83 2.01
CA PRO A 1083 -80.17 -102.84 1.35
C PRO A 1083 -79.52 -102.40 0.03
N LEU A 1084 -80.34 -102.26 -1.00
CA LEU A 1084 -79.96 -101.87 -2.34
C LEU A 1084 -80.64 -100.54 -2.69
N PRO A 1085 -79.95 -99.65 -3.41
CA PRO A 1085 -80.44 -98.29 -3.63
C PRO A 1085 -81.64 -98.24 -4.59
N VAL A 1086 -81.67 -99.14 -5.57
CA VAL A 1086 -82.72 -99.20 -6.58
C VAL A 1086 -82.97 -100.65 -6.99
N ALA A 1087 -84.18 -100.92 -7.49
CA ALA A 1087 -84.50 -102.21 -8.05
C ALA A 1087 -83.64 -102.51 -9.29
N GLY A 1088 -83.25 -103.77 -9.47
CA GLY A 1088 -82.40 -104.20 -10.57
C GLY A 1088 -81.61 -105.46 -10.24
N ILE A 1089 -80.76 -105.91 -11.17
CA ILE A 1089 -80.04 -107.19 -11.03
C ILE A 1089 -78.71 -106.96 -10.34
N TYR A 1090 -78.33 -107.76 -9.33
CA TYR A 1090 -77.11 -107.61 -8.53
C TYR A 1090 -76.27 -108.90 -8.42
N ARG A 1091 -74.95 -108.77 -8.21
CA ARG A 1091 -74.00 -109.84 -7.81
C ARG A 1091 -73.08 -109.40 -6.68
N PHE A 1092 -72.61 -110.32 -5.83
CA PHE A 1092 -71.87 -110.00 -4.60
C PHE A 1092 -70.41 -110.53 -4.58
N GLN A 1093 -69.50 -109.86 -3.88
CA GLN A 1093 -68.14 -110.33 -3.53
C GLN A 1093 -67.88 -110.07 -2.03
N VAL A 1094 -66.93 -110.78 -1.42
CA VAL A 1094 -66.52 -110.57 -0.02
C VAL A 1094 -65.01 -110.47 0.12
N GLU A 1095 -64.54 -109.59 1.00
CA GLU A 1095 -63.12 -109.46 1.36
C GLU A 1095 -62.93 -109.68 2.87
N ALA A 1096 -61.81 -110.30 3.26
CA ALA A 1096 -61.42 -110.50 4.66
C ALA A 1096 -60.45 -109.39 5.08
N ILE A 1097 -60.53 -108.94 6.32
CA ILE A 1097 -59.78 -107.78 6.81
C ILE A 1097 -58.99 -108.19 8.05
N ASN A 1098 -57.71 -107.85 8.17
CA ASN A 1098 -56.94 -107.89 9.44
C ASN A 1098 -56.47 -106.48 9.83
N GLY A 1099 -55.65 -106.40 10.88
CA GLY A 1099 -55.06 -105.13 11.33
C GLY A 1099 -54.14 -104.41 10.33
N LEU A 1100 -53.76 -105.04 9.21
CA LEU A 1100 -53.05 -104.37 8.09
C LEU A 1100 -53.98 -103.91 6.97
N GLY A 1101 -55.23 -104.36 6.94
CA GLY A 1101 -56.20 -103.97 5.93
C GLY A 1101 -56.89 -105.15 5.27
N THR A 1102 -57.45 -104.86 4.10
CA THR A 1102 -58.37 -105.75 3.41
C THR A 1102 -57.59 -106.63 2.43
N GLY A 1103 -57.72 -107.94 2.60
CA GLY A 1103 -57.25 -108.95 1.68
C GLY A 1103 -58.05 -108.96 0.37
N PRO A 1104 -57.63 -109.76 -0.61
CA PRO A 1104 -58.27 -109.80 -1.93
C PRO A 1104 -59.74 -110.25 -1.88
N ARG A 1105 -60.54 -109.83 -2.87
CA ARG A 1105 -61.96 -110.22 -3.04
C ARG A 1105 -62.10 -111.71 -3.34
N SER A 1106 -63.20 -112.28 -2.85
CA SER A 1106 -63.79 -113.50 -3.37
C SER A 1106 -64.17 -113.36 -4.85
N SER A 1107 -64.50 -114.46 -5.52
CA SER A 1107 -65.23 -114.44 -6.79
C SER A 1107 -66.62 -113.78 -6.66
N ARG A 1108 -67.30 -113.44 -7.79
CA ARG A 1108 -68.67 -112.87 -7.80
C ARG A 1108 -69.75 -113.95 -7.60
N SER A 1109 -70.80 -113.64 -6.85
CA SER A 1109 -71.98 -114.51 -6.65
C SER A 1109 -72.86 -114.61 -7.91
N ASN A 1110 -73.91 -115.43 -7.83
CA ASN A 1110 -75.01 -115.46 -8.81
C ASN A 1110 -75.77 -114.12 -8.90
N ALA A 1111 -76.44 -113.89 -10.03
CA ALA A 1111 -77.26 -112.71 -10.29
C ALA A 1111 -78.62 -112.80 -9.57
N VAL A 1112 -79.07 -111.69 -8.98
CA VAL A 1112 -80.30 -111.64 -8.19
C VAL A 1112 -81.04 -110.32 -8.38
N ASN A 1113 -82.37 -110.34 -8.50
CA ASN A 1113 -83.14 -109.11 -8.65
C ASN A 1113 -83.39 -108.48 -7.27
N GLY A 1114 -82.80 -107.32 -7.01
CA GLY A 1114 -83.22 -106.45 -5.93
C GLY A 1114 -84.59 -105.91 -6.28
N ARG A 1115 -85.60 -106.25 -5.49
CA ARG A 1115 -86.95 -105.67 -5.56
C ARG A 1115 -87.32 -105.12 -4.20
#